data_AF-A0A7X9RT94-F1
#
_entry.id   AF-A0A7X9RT94-F1
#
_cell.length_a   1.000
_cell.length_b   1.000
_cell.length_c   1.000
_cell.angle_alpha   90.00
_cell.angle_beta   90.00
_cell.angle_gamma   90.00
#
_symmetry.space_group_name_H-M   'P 1'
#
loop_
_entity.id
_entity.type
_entity.pdbx_description
1 polymer ?
#
loop_
_entity_poly.entity_id
_entity_poly.type
_entity_poly.pdbx_seq_one_letter_code
_entity_poly.pdbx_strand_id
1 'polypeptide(L)'
;MRQQLKAMLSICFLLLNATLFAQQKLNFHYYDTLNFHHFSALKEDIGDARIVLLGEPDHFHGNIFTAKTEVMKMLHEEMGFEIVAFESGFYDLNKSHEAIAKGENVKYAYTKSIFSIWTSQEEFHPFMDYVAENYEMLKVHGFDNQISGHYAQETLIEDFAPYFENEGDYQIWHNNMNYIQDYYFPKFLNLADFLSKNEALKEAISKSSNPQKEDLIQTLSFISESAKDYYHNDPGNKSQEDFKAKDSNIRDQLMAENLLYLAEKYPDKKIIVWGATGHLLNKIRGALEELDEFNPMGSYIKEKWGDKAYILAFTGQDDDIYTEDNIEDHFYESGNAFAFLSLNEKAIFKSNVIGTEGGGIEELETDWSKAFDGMFFVNQLQKGTYKEYNCGTSTLPEESNQTDDNGTTFSFELKEGEKKSIPSHYLKDNISFNKQKGLVYDQNTKAPIPFVNVITSYSKIGTSTNEKGSFEISIPSEQDSILLSSIGYETLKIATSDNNLEIYLQPKVEEMSTLNISSEPLTAKSIMKKVIQNIPKNYNQGAFSYIIEGGMVFKAFNGITYFAERKIDLYNHDGYQSTSLFGLQDFKSFNNLFSVKICEMDSIKNSPPPFKKVDPKKSPGWQRFYVSYDIMDVRHNNFLDKGKLSKYDLEFSDVKIENGKEIFVIKFKAKNVSFRSSVFLDMKTINGVLYINAEDYALLKAECYVTHEGEEIQKYYDSDKRLRKLKLKVPSMPFTQQVTTYKKSSEGYYYMDEIISESNLPLKPSFDHLKVSEIKIGERNRENEIN
;
A
#
# COMPACT_ATOMS: atom_id res chain seq x y z
N MET A 1 62.12 -46.34 29.41
CA MET A 1 60.77 -46.80 29.83
C MET A 1 59.74 -45.67 29.95
N ARG A 2 59.47 -45.03 31.11
CA ARG A 2 58.27 -44.16 31.28
C ARG A 2 58.11 -42.99 30.28
N GLN A 3 59.18 -42.43 29.72
CA GLN A 3 59.08 -41.43 28.63
C GLN A 3 58.84 -42.04 27.24
N GLN A 4 59.52 -43.13 26.88
CA GLN A 4 59.29 -43.83 25.60
C GLN A 4 57.85 -44.37 25.48
N LEU A 5 57.26 -44.81 26.60
CA LEU A 5 55.87 -45.28 26.61
C LEU A 5 54.88 -44.16 26.28
N LYS A 6 55.17 -42.90 26.66
CA LYS A 6 54.36 -41.74 26.27
C LYS A 6 54.51 -41.40 24.79
N ALA A 7 55.72 -41.46 24.23
CA ALA A 7 55.94 -41.20 22.82
C ALA A 7 55.20 -42.19 21.91
N MET A 8 55.24 -43.49 22.22
CA MET A 8 54.45 -44.49 21.49
C MET A 8 52.94 -44.29 21.65
N LEU A 9 52.45 -43.99 22.86
CA LEU A 9 51.02 -43.74 23.07
C LEU A 9 50.51 -42.51 22.30
N SER A 10 51.28 -41.42 22.23
CA SER A 10 50.91 -40.25 21.42
C SER A 10 50.90 -40.54 19.92
N ILE A 11 51.84 -41.34 19.39
CA ILE A 11 51.84 -41.71 17.97
C ILE A 11 50.67 -42.66 17.65
N CYS A 12 50.35 -43.61 18.52
CA CYS A 12 49.15 -44.43 18.36
C CYS A 12 47.86 -43.61 18.47
N PHE A 13 47.79 -42.61 19.34
CA PHE A 13 46.62 -41.71 19.43
C PHE A 13 46.49 -40.79 18.21
N LEU A 14 47.59 -40.35 17.60
CA LEU A 14 47.57 -39.58 16.35
C LEU A 14 47.19 -40.43 15.12
N LEU A 15 47.43 -41.74 15.16
CA LEU A 15 47.01 -42.68 14.09
C LEU A 15 45.61 -43.27 14.31
N LEU A 16 45.05 -43.16 15.52
CA LEU A 16 43.65 -43.51 15.83
C LEU A 16 42.70 -42.30 15.85
N ASN A 17 43.24 -41.07 15.77
CA ASN A 17 42.50 -39.85 15.43
C ASN A 17 42.79 -39.40 13.98
N ALA A 18 43.16 -40.34 13.11
CA ALA A 18 42.74 -40.22 11.71
C ALA A 18 41.21 -40.32 11.72
N THR A 19 40.53 -39.19 11.52
CA THR A 19 39.09 -39.03 11.72
C THR A 19 38.28 -39.86 10.74
N LEU A 20 38.00 -41.10 11.12
CA LEU A 20 36.89 -41.91 10.56
C LEU A 20 35.53 -41.44 11.12
N PHE A 21 35.35 -40.12 11.22
CA PHE A 21 34.09 -39.54 10.77
C PHE A 21 34.08 -39.79 9.26
N ALA A 22 33.30 -40.79 8.85
CA ALA A 22 32.94 -40.92 7.44
C ALA A 22 32.04 -39.72 7.12
N GLN A 23 32.66 -38.61 6.68
CA GLN A 23 31.97 -37.50 6.05
C GLN A 23 31.03 -38.11 5.01
N GLN A 24 29.73 -37.92 5.19
CA GLN A 24 28.74 -38.64 4.41
C GLN A 24 29.01 -38.36 2.94
N LYS A 25 29.17 -39.40 2.12
CA LYS A 25 29.54 -39.22 0.72
C LYS A 25 28.31 -38.80 -0.10
N LEU A 26 27.93 -37.54 0.07
CA LEU A 26 26.97 -36.82 -0.74
C LEU A 26 27.47 -36.84 -2.19
N ASN A 27 26.62 -37.27 -3.12
CA ASN A 27 26.97 -37.42 -4.52
C ASN A 27 26.23 -36.35 -5.33
N PHE A 28 26.88 -35.20 -5.53
CA PHE A 28 26.37 -34.15 -6.39
C PHE A 28 26.30 -34.60 -7.85
N HIS A 29 25.20 -34.26 -8.51
CA HIS A 29 25.01 -34.33 -9.95
C HIS A 29 25.24 -32.93 -10.53
N TYR A 30 26.44 -32.68 -11.04
CA TYR A 30 26.85 -31.37 -11.57
C TYR A 30 26.26 -31.06 -12.94
N TYR A 31 25.98 -29.78 -13.20
CA TYR A 31 25.55 -29.28 -14.51
C TYR A 31 26.36 -28.03 -14.91
N ASP A 32 26.88 -28.02 -16.15
CA ASP A 32 27.64 -26.87 -16.69
C ASP A 32 26.76 -25.64 -16.97
N THR A 33 25.45 -25.83 -17.11
CA THR A 33 24.49 -24.81 -17.57
C THR A 33 23.12 -24.99 -16.93
N LEU A 34 22.44 -23.88 -16.62
CA LEU A 34 20.98 -23.87 -16.48
C LEU A 34 20.34 -24.07 -17.87
N ASN A 35 20.12 -25.33 -18.23
CA ASN A 35 19.34 -25.77 -19.39
C ASN A 35 18.59 -27.02 -18.95
N PHE A 36 17.26 -26.92 -18.91
CA PHE A 36 16.43 -27.94 -18.26
C PHE A 36 16.52 -29.35 -18.89
N HIS A 37 16.88 -29.45 -20.17
CA HIS A 37 17.11 -30.74 -20.85
C HIS A 37 18.30 -31.54 -20.27
N HIS A 38 19.16 -30.92 -19.45
CA HIS A 38 20.30 -31.58 -18.82
C HIS A 38 19.99 -32.13 -17.41
N PHE A 39 18.85 -31.78 -16.80
CA PHE A 39 18.49 -32.11 -15.42
C PHE A 39 17.97 -33.56 -15.24
N SER A 40 18.54 -34.53 -15.97
CA SER A 40 18.07 -35.92 -16.02
C SER A 40 18.06 -36.62 -14.66
N ALA A 41 19.05 -36.34 -13.79
CA ALA A 41 19.11 -36.91 -12.44
C ALA A 41 18.00 -36.36 -11.53
N LEU A 42 17.72 -35.05 -11.58
CA LEU A 42 16.59 -34.45 -10.85
C LEU A 42 15.24 -35.00 -11.35
N LYS A 43 15.11 -35.18 -12.67
CA LYS A 43 13.92 -35.77 -13.30
C LYS A 43 13.67 -37.22 -12.88
N GLU A 44 14.73 -38.03 -12.76
CA GLU A 44 14.66 -39.41 -12.27
C GLU A 44 14.27 -39.45 -10.78
N ASP A 45 14.81 -38.54 -9.96
CA ASP A 45 14.56 -38.45 -8.52
C ASP A 45 13.13 -37.97 -8.17
N ILE A 46 12.58 -37.02 -8.94
CA ILE A 46 11.19 -36.55 -8.82
C ILE A 46 10.18 -37.63 -9.29
N GLY A 47 10.54 -38.39 -10.34
CA GLY A 47 9.75 -39.52 -10.84
C GLY A 47 8.26 -39.22 -11.09
N ASP A 48 7.39 -40.05 -10.50
CA ASP A 48 5.92 -39.99 -10.65
C ASP A 48 5.22 -39.00 -9.68
N ALA A 49 5.96 -38.06 -9.06
CA ALA A 49 5.36 -37.04 -8.20
C ALA A 49 4.25 -36.26 -8.93
N ARG A 50 3.18 -35.95 -8.18
CA ARG A 50 2.04 -35.13 -8.64
C ARG A 50 2.18 -33.67 -8.20
N ILE A 51 2.79 -33.43 -7.05
CA ILE A 51 3.02 -32.09 -6.51
C ILE A 51 4.53 -31.92 -6.31
N VAL A 52 5.12 -30.86 -6.86
CA VAL A 52 6.56 -30.58 -6.70
C VAL A 52 6.72 -29.18 -6.14
N LEU A 53 7.30 -29.09 -4.95
CA LEU A 53 7.47 -27.86 -4.19
C LEU A 53 8.88 -27.31 -4.42
N LEU A 54 8.97 -26.11 -5.02
CA LEU A 54 10.21 -25.43 -5.38
C LEU A 54 10.48 -24.30 -4.38
N GLY A 55 11.25 -24.59 -3.33
CA GLY A 55 11.63 -23.63 -2.30
C GLY A 55 12.73 -22.68 -2.77
N GLU A 56 12.54 -21.37 -2.61
CA GLU A 56 13.62 -20.37 -2.67
C GLU A 56 14.09 -20.01 -1.24
N PRO A 57 15.39 -19.80 -0.98
CA PRO A 57 15.87 -19.54 0.37
C PRO A 57 15.36 -18.18 0.90
N ASP A 58 15.12 -17.23 -0.01
CA ASP A 58 14.59 -15.90 0.21
C ASP A 58 13.95 -15.35 -1.07
N HIS A 59 13.40 -14.12 -0.98
CA HIS A 59 12.73 -13.43 -2.08
C HIS A 59 13.59 -12.37 -2.78
N PHE A 60 14.91 -12.35 -2.58
CA PHE A 60 15.81 -11.32 -3.12
C PHE A 60 17.02 -11.84 -3.92
N HIS A 61 17.30 -13.14 -3.94
CA HIS A 61 18.32 -13.74 -4.80
C HIS A 61 17.79 -14.12 -6.19
N GLY A 62 17.89 -13.18 -7.14
CA GLY A 62 17.33 -13.30 -8.50
C GLY A 62 17.84 -14.52 -9.29
N ASN A 63 19.09 -14.94 -9.10
CA ASN A 63 19.59 -16.13 -9.80
C ASN A 63 18.91 -17.45 -9.36
N ILE A 64 18.31 -17.49 -8.17
CA ILE A 64 17.43 -18.59 -7.74
C ILE A 64 16.13 -18.59 -8.56
N PHE A 65 15.56 -17.42 -8.89
CA PHE A 65 14.39 -17.37 -9.77
C PHE A 65 14.71 -17.87 -11.18
N THR A 66 15.89 -17.56 -11.73
CA THR A 66 16.36 -18.14 -12.99
C THR A 66 16.44 -19.67 -12.91
N ALA A 67 17.06 -20.21 -11.86
CA ALA A 67 17.18 -21.66 -11.67
C ALA A 67 15.82 -22.36 -11.48
N LYS A 68 14.94 -21.80 -10.64
CA LYS A 68 13.56 -22.28 -10.44
C LYS A 68 12.72 -22.19 -11.72
N THR A 69 12.95 -21.20 -12.58
CA THR A 69 12.29 -21.07 -13.88
C THR A 69 12.66 -22.23 -14.82
N GLU A 70 13.95 -22.61 -14.90
CA GLU A 70 14.37 -23.76 -15.72
C GLU A 70 13.84 -25.10 -15.16
N VAL A 71 13.84 -25.30 -13.84
CA VAL A 71 13.23 -26.49 -13.24
C VAL A 71 11.70 -26.52 -13.45
N MET A 72 11.03 -25.36 -13.43
CA MET A 72 9.60 -25.24 -13.77
C MET A 72 9.34 -25.63 -15.24
N LYS A 73 10.21 -25.24 -16.19
CA LYS A 73 10.13 -25.68 -17.60
C LYS A 73 10.32 -27.19 -17.74
N MET A 74 11.28 -27.79 -17.04
CA MET A 74 11.45 -29.25 -16.99
C MET A 74 10.14 -29.95 -16.58
N LEU A 75 9.51 -29.43 -15.51
CA LEU A 75 8.28 -30.00 -14.99
C LEU A 75 7.13 -29.86 -16.01
N HIS A 76 6.99 -28.70 -16.65
CA HIS A 76 5.98 -28.49 -17.68
C HIS A 76 6.21 -29.37 -18.93
N GLU A 77 7.30 -29.12 -19.65
CA GLU A 77 7.56 -29.67 -20.98
C GLU A 77 7.90 -31.17 -20.95
N GLU A 78 8.59 -31.64 -19.90
CA GLU A 78 9.16 -32.98 -19.84
C GLU A 78 8.53 -33.92 -18.80
N MET A 79 7.69 -33.43 -17.89
CA MET A 79 7.04 -34.24 -16.83
C MET A 79 5.52 -34.08 -16.74
N GLY A 80 4.90 -33.23 -17.57
CA GLY A 80 3.45 -33.09 -17.70
C GLY A 80 2.78 -32.32 -16.56
N PHE A 81 3.42 -31.25 -16.08
CA PHE A 81 2.83 -30.34 -15.08
C PHE A 81 2.10 -29.19 -15.76
N GLU A 82 0.87 -28.91 -15.34
CA GLU A 82 -0.06 -28.00 -16.05
C GLU A 82 -0.56 -26.84 -15.18
N ILE A 83 -0.13 -26.79 -13.92
CA ILE A 83 -0.50 -25.76 -12.94
C ILE A 83 0.76 -25.31 -12.19
N VAL A 84 0.91 -23.99 -12.04
CA VAL A 84 1.79 -23.41 -11.01
C VAL A 84 0.91 -22.84 -9.90
N ALA A 85 1.01 -23.39 -8.69
CA ALA A 85 0.48 -22.79 -7.49
C ALA A 85 1.57 -21.88 -6.88
N PHE A 86 1.27 -20.61 -6.66
CA PHE A 86 2.25 -19.58 -6.32
C PHE A 86 1.96 -18.97 -4.94
N GLU A 87 3.00 -18.57 -4.20
CA GLU A 87 2.92 -17.85 -2.92
C GLU A 87 2.46 -16.41 -3.13
N SER A 88 1.25 -16.25 -3.65
CA SER A 88 0.56 -14.98 -3.83
C SER A 88 -0.94 -15.19 -3.69
N GLY A 89 -1.69 -14.10 -3.53
CA GLY A 89 -3.10 -14.14 -3.10
C GLY A 89 -3.97 -15.07 -3.94
N PHE A 90 -4.53 -16.09 -3.29
CA PHE A 90 -5.44 -17.08 -3.90
C PHE A 90 -6.60 -16.40 -4.64
N TYR A 91 -7.21 -15.39 -4.00
CA TYR A 91 -8.33 -14.64 -4.58
C TYR A 91 -7.89 -13.88 -5.83
N ASP A 92 -6.82 -13.08 -5.75
CA ASP A 92 -6.35 -12.25 -6.86
C ASP A 92 -5.91 -13.08 -8.07
N LEU A 93 -5.11 -14.13 -7.88
CA LEU A 93 -4.69 -15.00 -8.98
C LEU A 93 -5.85 -15.79 -9.58
N ASN A 94 -6.87 -16.17 -8.81
CA ASN A 94 -8.08 -16.78 -9.38
C ASN A 94 -8.92 -15.76 -10.18
N LYS A 95 -9.04 -14.51 -9.70
CA LYS A 95 -9.70 -13.41 -10.43
C LYS A 95 -8.97 -13.04 -11.72
N SER A 96 -7.65 -13.21 -11.76
CA SER A 96 -6.86 -12.99 -12.98
C SER A 96 -7.35 -13.82 -14.16
N HIS A 97 -7.76 -15.07 -13.95
CA HIS A 97 -8.32 -15.93 -15.01
C HIS A 97 -9.68 -15.44 -15.53
N GLU A 98 -10.52 -14.89 -14.65
CA GLU A 98 -11.79 -14.26 -15.06
C GLU A 98 -11.56 -12.99 -15.88
N ALA A 99 -10.57 -12.18 -15.51
CA ALA A 99 -10.18 -11.00 -16.26
C ALA A 99 -9.62 -11.39 -17.64
N ILE A 100 -8.73 -12.39 -17.71
CA ILE A 100 -8.19 -12.90 -18.98
C ILE A 100 -9.32 -13.46 -19.86
N ALA A 101 -10.28 -14.20 -19.30
CA ALA A 101 -11.45 -14.69 -20.03
C ALA A 101 -12.36 -13.56 -20.55
N LYS A 102 -12.34 -12.37 -19.90
CA LYS A 102 -12.98 -11.12 -20.37
C LYS A 102 -12.11 -10.32 -21.35
N GLY A 103 -10.88 -10.74 -21.64
CA GLY A 103 -9.96 -10.10 -22.59
C GLY A 103 -8.83 -9.25 -21.98
N GLU A 104 -8.57 -9.34 -20.67
CA GLU A 104 -7.39 -8.75 -20.03
C GLU A 104 -6.10 -9.41 -20.56
N ASN A 105 -5.03 -8.63 -20.73
CA ASN A 105 -3.71 -9.17 -21.09
C ASN A 105 -3.16 -10.06 -19.95
N VAL A 106 -2.74 -11.29 -20.27
CA VAL A 106 -2.23 -12.27 -19.27
C VAL A 106 -1.04 -11.74 -18.47
N LYS A 107 -0.07 -11.08 -19.11
CA LYS A 107 1.10 -10.50 -18.44
C LYS A 107 0.67 -9.43 -17.43
N TYR A 108 -0.32 -8.60 -17.80
CA TYR A 108 -0.91 -7.58 -16.93
C TYR A 108 -1.73 -8.20 -15.78
N ALA A 109 -2.54 -9.22 -16.07
CA ALA A 109 -3.36 -9.93 -15.09
C ALA A 109 -2.52 -10.59 -13.99
N TYR A 110 -1.41 -11.24 -14.36
CA TYR A 110 -0.48 -11.82 -13.40
C TYR A 110 0.32 -10.75 -12.65
N THR A 111 0.68 -9.63 -13.29
CA THR A 111 1.30 -8.46 -12.59
C THR A 111 0.36 -7.83 -11.55
N LYS A 112 -0.95 -7.87 -11.79
CA LYS A 112 -1.97 -7.43 -10.82
C LYS A 112 -2.12 -8.34 -9.59
N SER A 113 -1.58 -9.56 -9.63
CA SER A 113 -1.94 -10.66 -8.72
C SER A 113 -0.78 -11.35 -8.00
N ILE A 114 0.39 -11.45 -8.63
CA ILE A 114 1.63 -11.94 -8.00
C ILE A 114 2.26 -10.79 -7.22
N PHE A 115 2.80 -11.05 -6.03
CA PHE A 115 3.36 -9.97 -5.20
C PHE A 115 4.59 -9.32 -5.84
N SER A 116 4.71 -8.02 -5.66
CA SER A 116 5.72 -7.20 -6.34
C SER A 116 7.17 -7.54 -5.97
N ILE A 117 7.40 -8.25 -4.87
CA ILE A 117 8.74 -8.76 -4.49
C ILE A 117 9.35 -9.64 -5.59
N TRP A 118 8.53 -10.42 -6.32
CA TRP A 118 8.99 -11.17 -7.50
C TRP A 118 8.89 -10.37 -8.79
N THR A 119 7.73 -9.73 -9.08
CA THR A 119 7.50 -9.10 -10.39
C THR A 119 8.40 -7.88 -10.66
N SER A 120 9.07 -7.36 -9.63
CA SER A 120 10.05 -6.28 -9.74
C SER A 120 11.48 -6.73 -10.03
N GLN A 121 11.75 -8.04 -10.20
CA GLN A 121 13.10 -8.59 -10.38
C GLN A 121 13.28 -9.05 -11.83
N GLU A 122 14.31 -8.57 -12.53
CA GLU A 122 14.57 -8.90 -13.94
C GLU A 122 14.69 -10.41 -14.16
N GLU A 123 15.29 -11.11 -13.21
CA GLU A 123 15.52 -12.56 -13.26
C GLU A 123 14.23 -13.39 -13.11
N PHE A 124 13.13 -12.76 -12.66
CA PHE A 124 11.80 -13.36 -12.60
C PHE A 124 10.95 -13.05 -13.86
N HIS A 125 11.34 -12.06 -14.68
CA HIS A 125 10.61 -11.73 -15.91
C HIS A 125 10.51 -12.92 -16.90
N PRO A 126 11.53 -13.79 -17.08
CA PRO A 126 11.42 -15.00 -17.90
C PRO A 126 10.37 -16.01 -17.41
N PHE A 127 10.08 -16.08 -16.11
CA PHE A 127 8.94 -16.87 -15.61
C PHE A 127 7.62 -16.26 -16.08
N MET A 128 7.44 -14.96 -15.86
CA MET A 128 6.23 -14.21 -16.22
C MET A 128 5.94 -14.25 -17.72
N ASP A 129 6.97 -14.14 -18.55
CA ASP A 129 6.85 -14.27 -20.00
C ASP A 129 6.39 -15.67 -20.40
N TYR A 130 7.06 -16.70 -19.87
CA TYR A 130 6.79 -18.09 -20.22
C TYR A 130 5.40 -18.58 -19.80
N VAL A 131 4.92 -18.23 -18.59
CA VAL A 131 3.58 -18.64 -18.13
C VAL A 131 2.46 -17.88 -18.86
N ALA A 132 2.73 -16.67 -19.35
CA ALA A 132 1.78 -15.92 -20.18
C ALA A 132 1.73 -16.46 -21.62
N GLU A 133 2.86 -16.87 -22.18
CA GLU A 133 2.95 -17.45 -23.52
C GLU A 133 2.37 -18.88 -23.58
N ASN A 134 2.51 -19.64 -22.49
CA ASN A 134 1.94 -20.99 -22.34
C ASN A 134 0.60 -21.04 -21.59
N TYR A 135 -0.10 -19.91 -21.46
CA TYR A 135 -1.29 -19.76 -20.59
C TYR A 135 -2.35 -20.86 -20.74
N GLU A 136 -2.59 -21.40 -21.93
CA GLU A 136 -3.60 -22.47 -22.13
C GLU A 136 -3.15 -23.88 -21.73
N MET A 137 -1.85 -24.07 -21.49
CA MET A 137 -1.25 -25.34 -21.06
C MET A 137 -0.70 -25.28 -19.62
N LEU A 138 -0.42 -24.07 -19.11
CA LEU A 138 0.13 -23.83 -17.78
C LEU A 138 -0.60 -22.67 -17.09
N LYS A 139 -1.51 -22.99 -16.16
CA LYS A 139 -2.29 -21.97 -15.41
C LYS A 139 -1.59 -21.62 -14.09
N VAL A 140 -1.39 -20.32 -13.82
CA VAL A 140 -0.90 -19.85 -12.52
C VAL A 140 -2.07 -19.58 -11.56
N HIS A 141 -2.07 -20.21 -10.40
CA HIS A 141 -3.03 -20.00 -9.31
C HIS A 141 -2.30 -19.55 -8.04
N GLY A 142 -2.95 -18.78 -7.17
CA GLY A 142 -2.39 -18.41 -5.87
C GLY A 142 -2.76 -19.43 -4.81
N PHE A 143 -1.93 -19.62 -3.79
CA PHE A 143 -2.29 -20.36 -2.58
C PHE A 143 -2.26 -19.50 -1.30
N ASP A 144 -1.76 -18.27 -1.34
CA ASP A 144 -1.69 -17.43 -0.14
C ASP A 144 -3.09 -16.94 0.29
N ASN A 145 -3.36 -16.91 1.59
CA ASN A 145 -4.59 -16.36 2.17
C ASN A 145 -4.59 -14.82 2.29
N GLN A 146 -3.46 -14.16 2.01
CA GLN A 146 -3.36 -12.70 1.89
C GLN A 146 -4.20 -12.19 0.69
N ILE A 147 -5.06 -11.20 0.93
CA ILE A 147 -5.93 -10.57 -0.08
C ILE A 147 -5.39 -9.17 -0.37
N SER A 148 -4.22 -9.11 -1.00
CA SER A 148 -3.39 -7.91 -1.12
C SER A 148 -3.19 -7.41 -2.55
N GLY A 149 -3.66 -8.14 -3.56
CA GLY A 149 -3.52 -7.75 -4.97
C GLY A 149 -4.47 -6.63 -5.42
N HIS A 150 -4.50 -6.40 -6.74
CA HIS A 150 -5.32 -5.33 -7.32
C HIS A 150 -6.77 -5.74 -7.52
N TYR A 151 -7.04 -7.00 -7.90
CA TYR A 151 -8.41 -7.48 -8.12
C TYR A 151 -9.23 -7.41 -6.83
N ALA A 152 -8.62 -7.72 -5.67
CA ALA A 152 -9.19 -7.46 -4.34
C ALA A 152 -9.76 -6.05 -4.13
N GLN A 153 -9.19 -5.02 -4.77
CA GLN A 153 -9.63 -3.63 -4.60
C GLN A 153 -10.77 -3.24 -5.58
N GLU A 154 -10.92 -4.03 -6.64
CA GLU A 154 -11.86 -3.83 -7.75
C GLU A 154 -13.11 -4.71 -7.60
N THR A 155 -12.94 -6.02 -7.40
CA THR A 155 -13.98 -7.05 -7.60
C THR A 155 -14.66 -7.55 -6.32
N LEU A 156 -14.14 -7.27 -5.11
CA LEU A 156 -14.80 -7.68 -3.85
C LEU A 156 -16.25 -7.16 -3.73
N ILE A 157 -16.56 -6.02 -4.33
CA ILE A 157 -17.93 -5.49 -4.39
C ILE A 157 -18.81 -6.26 -5.37
N GLU A 158 -18.27 -6.68 -6.52
CA GLU A 158 -19.00 -7.44 -7.54
C GLU A 158 -19.28 -8.88 -7.06
N ASP A 159 -18.33 -9.48 -6.35
CA ASP A 159 -18.45 -10.85 -5.83
C ASP A 159 -19.34 -10.95 -4.59
N PHE A 160 -19.22 -10.02 -3.62
CA PHE A 160 -19.85 -10.20 -2.31
C PHE A 160 -21.08 -9.32 -2.05
N ALA A 161 -21.17 -8.11 -2.61
CA ALA A 161 -22.33 -7.24 -2.37
C ALA A 161 -23.69 -7.83 -2.81
N PRO A 162 -23.80 -8.61 -3.91
CA PRO A 162 -25.07 -9.22 -4.32
C PRO A 162 -25.69 -10.21 -3.31
N TYR A 163 -24.95 -10.62 -2.27
CA TYR A 163 -25.42 -11.55 -1.24
C TYR A 163 -25.87 -10.87 0.06
N PHE A 164 -25.84 -9.53 0.12
CA PHE A 164 -26.35 -8.74 1.25
C PHE A 164 -27.74 -8.17 0.95
N GLU A 165 -28.58 -8.05 1.97
CA GLU A 165 -29.92 -7.44 1.84
C GLU A 165 -29.85 -5.93 1.53
N ASN A 166 -28.75 -5.27 1.87
CA ASN A 166 -28.55 -3.82 1.68
C ASN A 166 -27.06 -3.43 1.62
N GLU A 167 -26.78 -2.27 1.00
CA GLU A 167 -25.43 -1.71 0.83
C GLU A 167 -24.71 -1.43 2.17
N GLY A 168 -25.46 -1.14 3.24
CA GLY A 168 -24.91 -0.85 4.56
C GLY A 168 -24.29 -2.06 5.24
N ASP A 169 -24.96 -3.21 5.24
CA ASP A 169 -24.41 -4.47 5.76
C ASP A 169 -23.20 -4.95 4.97
N TYR A 170 -23.22 -4.82 3.63
CA TYR A 170 -22.04 -5.05 2.80
C TYR A 170 -20.89 -4.12 3.20
N GLN A 171 -21.15 -2.83 3.39
CA GLN A 171 -20.11 -1.87 3.73
C GLN A 171 -19.51 -2.12 5.13
N ILE A 172 -20.30 -2.59 6.10
CA ILE A 172 -19.80 -3.03 7.41
C ILE A 172 -18.86 -4.22 7.25
N TRP A 173 -19.26 -5.23 6.46
CA TRP A 173 -18.43 -6.41 6.19
C TRP A 173 -17.13 -6.04 5.43
N HIS A 174 -17.22 -5.22 4.39
CA HIS A 174 -16.06 -4.72 3.65
C HIS A 174 -15.16 -3.83 4.52
N ASN A 175 -15.70 -3.10 5.50
CA ASN A 175 -14.88 -2.35 6.44
C ASN A 175 -14.05 -3.28 7.32
N ASN A 176 -14.61 -4.41 7.75
CA ASN A 176 -13.86 -5.45 8.46
C ASN A 176 -12.79 -6.10 7.57
N MET A 177 -13.08 -6.29 6.26
CA MET A 177 -12.11 -6.81 5.29
C MET A 177 -10.84 -5.95 5.19
N ASN A 178 -10.93 -4.61 5.29
CA ASN A 178 -9.73 -3.76 5.25
C ASN A 178 -8.71 -4.17 6.33
N TYR A 179 -9.16 -4.51 7.55
CA TYR A 179 -8.25 -4.92 8.63
C TYR A 179 -7.60 -6.27 8.33
N ILE A 180 -8.33 -7.23 7.74
CA ILE A 180 -7.78 -8.51 7.28
C ILE A 180 -6.69 -8.28 6.21
N GLN A 181 -6.91 -7.31 5.31
CA GLN A 181 -5.92 -6.90 4.30
C GLN A 181 -4.74 -6.07 4.86
N ASP A 182 -4.80 -5.68 6.13
CA ASP A 182 -3.73 -5.04 6.91
C ASP A 182 -3.21 -5.99 8.03
N TYR A 183 -3.46 -7.30 7.91
CA TYR A 183 -3.01 -8.40 8.79
C TYR A 183 -3.41 -8.27 10.27
N TYR A 184 -4.59 -7.69 10.51
CA TYR A 184 -5.11 -7.37 11.83
C TYR A 184 -6.61 -7.67 11.95
N PHE A 185 -7.11 -7.83 13.18
CA PHE A 185 -8.55 -7.78 13.46
C PHE A 185 -8.82 -7.07 14.80
N PRO A 186 -9.37 -5.85 14.79
CA PRO A 186 -9.49 -5.02 15.99
C PRO A 186 -10.29 -5.68 17.12
N LYS A 187 -9.73 -5.65 18.34
CA LYS A 187 -10.34 -6.26 19.54
C LYS A 187 -11.68 -5.62 19.97
N PHE A 188 -12.05 -4.49 19.38
CA PHE A 188 -13.34 -3.81 19.61
C PHE A 188 -14.45 -4.26 18.64
N LEU A 189 -14.10 -4.97 17.56
CA LEU A 189 -15.07 -5.55 16.63
C LEU A 189 -15.58 -6.89 17.15
N ASN A 190 -16.83 -7.20 16.84
CA ASN A 190 -17.42 -8.49 17.20
C ASN A 190 -16.99 -9.57 16.19
N LEU A 191 -15.91 -10.29 16.49
CA LEU A 191 -15.44 -11.42 15.69
C LEU A 191 -16.56 -12.44 15.42
N ALA A 192 -17.41 -12.74 16.40
CA ALA A 192 -18.48 -13.73 16.23
C ALA A 192 -19.57 -13.28 15.24
N ASP A 193 -19.86 -11.97 15.16
CA ASP A 193 -20.76 -11.42 14.13
C ASP A 193 -20.12 -11.49 12.74
N PHE A 194 -18.84 -11.14 12.62
CA PHE A 194 -18.12 -11.23 11.34
C PHE A 194 -18.04 -12.67 10.82
N LEU A 195 -17.72 -13.65 11.69
CA LEU A 195 -17.76 -15.07 11.35
C LEU A 195 -19.17 -15.53 10.97
N SER A 196 -20.20 -15.12 11.70
CA SER A 196 -21.60 -15.44 11.39
C SER A 196 -22.04 -14.86 10.04
N LYS A 197 -21.57 -13.66 9.67
CA LYS A 197 -21.79 -13.06 8.34
C LYS A 197 -21.04 -13.83 7.25
N ASN A 198 -19.80 -14.28 7.49
CA ASN A 198 -19.06 -15.12 6.53
C ASN A 198 -19.75 -16.47 6.27
N GLU A 199 -20.25 -17.15 7.30
CA GLU A 199 -20.99 -18.42 7.10
C GLU A 199 -22.33 -18.21 6.37
N ALA A 200 -23.05 -17.12 6.66
CA ALA A 200 -24.25 -16.75 5.91
C ALA A 200 -23.95 -16.46 4.42
N LEU A 201 -22.84 -15.78 4.12
CA LEU A 201 -22.36 -15.58 2.76
C LEU A 201 -22.03 -16.90 2.07
N LYS A 202 -21.29 -17.82 2.72
CA LYS A 202 -21.01 -19.16 2.16
C LYS A 202 -22.30 -19.91 1.85
N GLU A 203 -23.29 -19.87 2.73
CA GLU A 203 -24.59 -20.51 2.50
C GLU A 203 -25.31 -19.89 1.29
N ALA A 204 -25.34 -18.56 1.16
CA ALA A 204 -25.95 -17.86 0.03
C ALA A 204 -25.22 -18.15 -1.31
N ILE A 205 -23.88 -18.09 -1.30
CA ILE A 205 -23.01 -18.37 -2.45
C ILE A 205 -23.17 -19.82 -2.92
N SER A 206 -23.25 -20.80 -2.00
CA SER A 206 -23.40 -22.23 -2.35
C SER A 206 -24.66 -22.53 -3.17
N LYS A 207 -25.75 -21.79 -2.88
CA LYS A 207 -27.07 -21.87 -3.53
C LYS A 207 -27.16 -21.03 -4.81
N SER A 208 -26.15 -20.21 -5.10
CA SER A 208 -26.12 -19.33 -6.26
C SER A 208 -25.82 -20.06 -7.57
N SER A 209 -26.02 -19.35 -8.68
CA SER A 209 -25.55 -19.71 -10.02
C SER A 209 -24.22 -19.03 -10.40
N ASN A 210 -23.47 -18.48 -9.43
CA ASN A 210 -22.15 -17.91 -9.71
C ASN A 210 -21.17 -19.07 -10.06
N PRO A 211 -20.49 -19.04 -11.21
CA PRO A 211 -19.61 -20.13 -11.64
C PRO A 211 -18.34 -20.29 -10.77
N GLN A 212 -17.99 -19.27 -9.98
CA GLN A 212 -16.79 -19.22 -9.13
C GLN A 212 -17.13 -19.46 -7.65
N LYS A 213 -18.33 -19.95 -7.35
CA LYS A 213 -18.86 -20.04 -5.98
C LYS A 213 -18.01 -20.91 -5.05
N GLU A 214 -17.37 -21.97 -5.55
CA GLU A 214 -16.44 -22.80 -4.77
C GLU A 214 -15.19 -22.01 -4.37
N ASP A 215 -14.60 -21.20 -5.29
CA ASP A 215 -13.45 -20.35 -5.00
C ASP A 215 -13.79 -19.23 -4.00
N LEU A 216 -15.01 -18.67 -4.10
CA LEU A 216 -15.52 -17.67 -3.15
C LEU A 216 -15.81 -18.26 -1.76
N ILE A 217 -16.25 -19.52 -1.67
CA ILE A 217 -16.44 -20.25 -0.41
C ILE A 217 -15.08 -20.59 0.24
N GLN A 218 -14.08 -20.98 -0.56
CA GLN A 218 -12.71 -21.16 -0.07
C GLN A 218 -12.13 -19.83 0.44
N THR A 219 -12.34 -18.74 -0.31
CA THR A 219 -11.95 -17.37 0.09
C THR A 219 -12.56 -16.97 1.44
N LEU A 220 -13.87 -17.12 1.62
CA LEU A 220 -14.54 -16.85 2.90
C LEU A 220 -14.09 -17.79 4.03
N SER A 221 -13.52 -18.95 3.72
CA SER A 221 -13.01 -19.88 4.74
C SER A 221 -11.68 -19.40 5.29
N PHE A 222 -10.70 -19.09 4.45
CA PHE A 222 -9.43 -18.54 4.96
C PHE A 222 -9.56 -17.13 5.52
N ILE A 223 -10.51 -16.30 5.06
CA ILE A 223 -10.86 -15.03 5.71
C ILE A 223 -11.32 -15.26 7.16
N SER A 224 -12.22 -16.23 7.38
CA SER A 224 -12.73 -16.55 8.72
C SER A 224 -11.63 -17.02 9.67
N GLU A 225 -10.70 -17.86 9.21
CA GLU A 225 -9.60 -18.33 10.06
C GLU A 225 -8.54 -17.24 10.29
N SER A 226 -8.20 -16.44 9.26
CA SER A 226 -7.30 -15.28 9.41
C SER A 226 -7.87 -14.28 10.43
N ALA A 227 -9.19 -14.03 10.40
CA ALA A 227 -9.85 -13.15 11.37
C ALA A 227 -9.75 -13.65 12.81
N LYS A 228 -9.84 -14.98 13.04
CA LYS A 228 -9.63 -15.59 14.36
C LYS A 228 -8.18 -15.43 14.80
N ASP A 229 -7.23 -15.74 13.93
CA ASP A 229 -5.80 -15.64 14.24
C ASP A 229 -5.41 -14.20 14.59
N TYR A 230 -5.77 -13.22 13.77
CA TYR A 230 -5.46 -11.82 14.03
C TYR A 230 -6.17 -11.29 15.30
N TYR A 231 -7.39 -11.77 15.60
CA TYR A 231 -8.08 -11.43 16.85
C TYR A 231 -7.49 -12.12 18.10
N HIS A 232 -6.89 -13.31 17.98
CA HIS A 232 -6.36 -14.07 19.12
C HIS A 232 -4.83 -13.93 19.31
N ASN A 233 -4.05 -14.18 18.26
CA ASN A 233 -2.59 -14.25 18.27
C ASN A 233 -1.92 -12.94 17.83
N ASP A 234 -2.64 -12.10 17.07
CA ASP A 234 -2.26 -10.72 16.70
C ASP A 234 -0.87 -10.56 16.05
N PRO A 235 -0.50 -11.41 15.05
CA PRO A 235 0.86 -11.44 14.52
C PRO A 235 1.30 -10.12 13.88
N GLY A 236 0.40 -9.42 13.18
CA GLY A 236 0.69 -8.14 12.50
C GLY A 236 1.09 -6.98 13.43
N ASN A 237 0.88 -7.10 14.75
CA ASN A 237 1.31 -6.10 15.74
C ASN A 237 2.58 -6.50 16.53
N LYS A 238 3.19 -7.66 16.24
CA LYS A 238 4.42 -8.10 16.90
C LYS A 238 5.64 -7.36 16.34
N SER A 239 6.64 -7.12 17.19
CA SER A 239 7.95 -6.68 16.71
C SER A 239 8.76 -7.88 16.17
N GLN A 240 9.83 -7.61 15.43
CA GLN A 240 10.78 -8.64 14.97
C GLN A 240 11.42 -9.42 16.15
N GLU A 241 11.53 -8.82 17.34
CA GLU A 241 12.02 -9.50 18.55
C GLU A 241 10.93 -10.44 19.13
N ASP A 242 9.66 -10.01 19.11
CA ASP A 242 8.51 -10.72 19.70
C ASP A 242 7.94 -11.83 18.80
N PHE A 243 8.00 -11.65 17.47
CA PHE A 243 7.49 -12.60 16.48
C PHE A 243 8.29 -13.91 16.52
N LYS A 244 7.62 -15.06 16.43
CA LYS A 244 8.26 -16.38 16.40
C LYS A 244 7.72 -17.22 15.24
N ALA A 245 8.49 -18.14 14.67
CA ALA A 245 8.10 -18.95 13.51
C ALA A 245 6.71 -19.60 13.65
N LYS A 246 6.36 -20.10 14.85
CA LYS A 246 5.04 -20.66 15.18
C LYS A 246 3.85 -19.69 15.00
N ASP A 247 4.08 -18.39 14.96
CA ASP A 247 3.06 -17.37 14.71
C ASP A 247 2.60 -17.40 13.24
N SER A 248 3.41 -17.95 12.33
CA SER A 248 3.01 -18.26 10.95
C SER A 248 2.14 -19.51 10.83
N ASN A 249 2.00 -20.35 11.87
CA ASN A 249 1.33 -21.66 11.79
C ASN A 249 -0.07 -21.61 11.14
N ILE A 250 -0.87 -20.56 11.38
CA ILE A 250 -2.19 -20.43 10.75
C ILE A 250 -2.09 -19.99 9.29
N ARG A 251 -1.13 -19.12 8.92
CA ARG A 251 -0.85 -18.79 7.50
C ARG A 251 -0.41 -20.06 6.76
N ASP A 252 0.57 -20.78 7.28
CA ASP A 252 1.05 -22.04 6.69
C ASP A 252 -0.03 -23.11 6.57
N GLN A 253 -0.89 -23.28 7.58
CA GLN A 253 -2.04 -24.17 7.48
C GLN A 253 -3.01 -23.74 6.36
N LEU A 254 -3.34 -22.44 6.27
CA LEU A 254 -4.25 -21.92 5.24
C LEU A 254 -3.67 -21.98 3.84
N MET A 255 -2.36 -21.78 3.68
CA MET A 255 -1.64 -21.98 2.43
C MET A 255 -1.65 -23.45 2.00
N ALA A 256 -1.49 -24.39 2.95
CA ALA A 256 -1.66 -25.81 2.67
C ALA A 256 -3.11 -26.15 2.29
N GLU A 257 -4.11 -25.64 3.01
CA GLU A 257 -5.53 -25.87 2.70
C GLU A 257 -5.93 -25.34 1.32
N ASN A 258 -5.45 -24.14 0.94
CA ASN A 258 -5.66 -23.58 -0.41
C ASN A 258 -4.99 -24.41 -1.51
N LEU A 259 -3.75 -24.87 -1.31
CA LEU A 259 -3.06 -25.76 -2.24
C LEU A 259 -3.76 -27.14 -2.34
N LEU A 260 -4.30 -27.65 -1.23
CA LEU A 260 -5.06 -28.90 -1.22
C LEU A 260 -6.42 -28.76 -1.89
N TYR A 261 -7.09 -27.61 -1.77
CA TYR A 261 -8.28 -27.26 -2.53
C TYR A 261 -7.98 -27.23 -4.04
N LEU A 262 -6.89 -26.58 -4.48
CA LEU A 262 -6.46 -26.61 -5.88
C LEU A 262 -6.16 -28.05 -6.35
N ALA A 263 -5.52 -28.85 -5.50
CA ALA A 263 -5.21 -30.25 -5.78
C ALA A 263 -6.45 -31.16 -5.88
N GLU A 264 -7.59 -30.76 -5.30
CA GLU A 264 -8.89 -31.44 -5.43
C GLU A 264 -9.75 -30.88 -6.58
N LYS A 265 -9.66 -29.58 -6.86
CA LYS A 265 -10.31 -28.91 -8.02
C LYS A 265 -9.77 -29.42 -9.36
N TYR A 266 -8.48 -29.80 -9.41
CA TYR A 266 -7.79 -30.25 -10.61
C TYR A 266 -7.21 -31.67 -10.46
N PRO A 267 -8.03 -32.71 -10.21
CA PRO A 267 -7.56 -34.02 -9.73
C PRO A 267 -6.59 -34.72 -10.69
N ASP A 268 -6.81 -34.61 -12.00
CA ASP A 268 -5.99 -35.26 -13.04
C ASP A 268 -4.74 -34.45 -13.41
N LYS A 269 -4.54 -33.25 -12.86
CA LYS A 269 -3.40 -32.36 -13.15
C LYS A 269 -2.27 -32.56 -12.13
N LYS A 270 -1.03 -32.38 -12.59
CA LYS A 270 0.15 -32.22 -11.72
C LYS A 270 0.42 -30.73 -11.46
N ILE A 271 0.91 -30.41 -10.27
CA ILE A 271 1.03 -29.04 -9.71
C ILE A 271 2.48 -28.75 -9.31
N ILE A 272 3.04 -27.68 -9.86
CA ILE A 272 4.29 -27.07 -9.41
C ILE A 272 3.91 -26.07 -8.30
N VAL A 273 4.64 -26.03 -7.19
CA VAL A 273 4.40 -25.07 -6.10
C VAL A 273 5.62 -24.17 -5.98
N TRP A 274 5.42 -22.84 -6.03
CA TRP A 274 6.49 -21.85 -5.95
C TRP A 274 6.29 -20.96 -4.72
N GLY A 275 7.31 -20.89 -3.86
CA GLY A 275 7.32 -20.08 -2.64
C GLY A 275 8.63 -20.26 -1.85
N ALA A 276 8.72 -19.65 -0.68
CA ALA A 276 9.87 -19.72 0.20
C ALA A 276 10.10 -21.14 0.75
N THR A 277 11.36 -21.55 0.83
CA THR A 277 11.81 -22.79 1.48
C THR A 277 11.30 -22.88 2.92
N GLY A 278 11.24 -21.74 3.65
CA GLY A 278 10.69 -21.64 5.01
C GLY A 278 9.21 -22.03 5.14
N HIS A 279 8.42 -21.95 4.07
CA HIS A 279 7.03 -22.43 4.02
C HIS A 279 6.93 -23.82 3.40
N LEU A 280 7.70 -24.08 2.33
CA LEU A 280 7.59 -25.31 1.54
C LEU A 280 8.29 -26.53 2.14
N LEU A 281 9.08 -26.39 3.22
CA LEU A 281 9.73 -27.54 3.87
C LEU A 281 8.76 -28.46 4.64
N ASN A 282 9.23 -29.65 4.96
CA ASN A 282 8.57 -30.60 5.86
C ASN A 282 8.98 -30.39 7.34
N LYS A 283 8.50 -31.22 8.27
CA LYS A 283 8.76 -31.09 9.72
C LYS A 283 10.22 -31.41 10.11
N ILE A 284 11.08 -30.40 10.21
CA ILE A 284 12.31 -30.47 11.02
C ILE A 284 11.92 -30.46 12.51
N ARG A 285 12.52 -31.34 13.31
CA ARG A 285 12.32 -31.43 14.77
C ARG A 285 13.62 -31.79 15.49
N GLY A 286 13.82 -31.21 16.68
CA GLY A 286 14.98 -31.39 17.54
C GLY A 286 16.27 -30.70 17.05
N ALA A 287 16.16 -29.74 16.13
CA ALA A 287 17.28 -28.99 15.57
C ALA A 287 17.39 -27.58 16.17
N LEU A 288 16.26 -26.86 16.25
CA LEU A 288 16.11 -25.56 16.92
C LEU A 288 14.77 -25.54 17.66
N GLU A 289 14.75 -25.03 18.89
CA GLU A 289 13.54 -25.00 19.75
C GLU A 289 12.40 -24.20 19.12
N GLU A 290 12.72 -23.13 18.37
CA GLU A 290 11.70 -22.33 17.67
C GLU A 290 11.06 -23.07 16.48
N LEU A 291 11.81 -23.95 15.81
CA LEU A 291 11.29 -24.79 14.73
C LEU A 291 10.45 -25.98 15.26
N ASP A 292 10.62 -26.37 16.53
CA ASP A 292 9.84 -27.47 17.13
C ASP A 292 8.35 -27.12 17.33
N GLU A 293 8.01 -25.84 17.48
CA GLU A 293 6.61 -25.37 17.56
C GLU A 293 6.04 -24.88 16.21
N PHE A 294 6.86 -24.79 15.16
CA PHE A 294 6.46 -24.37 13.81
C PHE A 294 5.99 -25.55 12.94
N ASN A 295 4.99 -25.33 12.09
CA ASN A 295 4.37 -26.30 11.19
C ASN A 295 4.29 -25.71 9.78
N PRO A 296 5.35 -25.85 8.96
CA PRO A 296 5.40 -25.31 7.60
C PRO A 296 4.37 -25.98 6.68
N MET A 297 3.84 -25.24 5.70
CA MET A 297 2.77 -25.71 4.80
C MET A 297 3.15 -27.01 4.08
N GLY A 298 4.42 -27.17 3.67
CA GLY A 298 4.93 -28.37 2.99
C GLY A 298 4.74 -29.65 3.81
N SER A 299 4.76 -29.55 5.14
CA SER A 299 4.56 -30.68 6.05
C SER A 299 3.13 -31.23 6.05
N TYR A 300 2.11 -30.39 5.79
CA TYR A 300 0.73 -30.84 5.61
C TYR A 300 0.54 -31.51 4.24
N ILE A 301 1.28 -31.05 3.22
CA ILE A 301 1.25 -31.64 1.88
C ILE A 301 1.90 -33.03 1.89
N LYS A 302 3.07 -33.19 2.53
CA LYS A 302 3.70 -34.52 2.71
C LYS A 302 2.83 -35.45 3.57
N GLU A 303 2.11 -34.94 4.57
CA GLU A 303 1.20 -35.75 5.40
C GLU A 303 0.00 -36.31 4.60
N LYS A 304 -0.52 -35.56 3.61
CA LYS A 304 -1.65 -35.99 2.76
C LYS A 304 -1.25 -36.75 1.49
N TRP A 305 -0.07 -36.46 0.91
CA TRP A 305 0.36 -37.02 -0.39
C TRP A 305 1.55 -37.97 -0.33
N GLY A 306 2.33 -37.98 0.76
CA GLY A 306 3.54 -38.78 0.90
C GLY A 306 4.49 -38.59 -0.28
N ASP A 307 4.97 -39.70 -0.85
CA ASP A 307 5.90 -39.76 -1.98
C ASP A 307 5.33 -39.12 -3.28
N LYS A 308 4.03 -38.80 -3.34
CA LYS A 308 3.44 -38.05 -4.46
C LYS A 308 3.65 -36.54 -4.36
N ALA A 309 4.18 -36.06 -3.24
CA ALA A 309 4.67 -34.71 -3.06
C ALA A 309 6.20 -34.75 -2.88
N TYR A 310 6.93 -34.02 -3.74
CA TYR A 310 8.38 -33.89 -3.71
C TYR A 310 8.75 -32.46 -3.34
N ILE A 311 9.73 -32.26 -2.45
CA ILE A 311 10.20 -30.93 -2.03
C ILE A 311 11.66 -30.76 -2.47
N LEU A 312 11.88 -29.79 -3.34
CA LEU A 312 13.18 -29.33 -3.82
C LEU A 312 13.50 -27.96 -3.23
N ALA A 313 14.48 -27.89 -2.33
CA ALA A 313 15.01 -26.59 -1.87
C ALA A 313 16.10 -26.08 -2.82
N PHE A 314 16.20 -24.77 -2.98
CA PHE A 314 17.28 -24.12 -3.72
C PHE A 314 18.21 -23.38 -2.74
N THR A 315 19.53 -23.45 -2.97
CA THR A 315 20.57 -22.83 -2.12
C THR A 315 21.82 -22.43 -2.94
N GLY A 316 22.79 -21.78 -2.30
CA GLY A 316 24.10 -21.42 -2.84
C GLY A 316 24.98 -20.73 -1.78
N GLN A 317 26.28 -20.56 -2.06
CA GLN A 317 27.19 -19.83 -1.16
C GLN A 317 26.86 -18.33 -1.13
N ASP A 318 26.92 -17.70 0.04
CA ASP A 318 26.69 -16.25 0.21
C ASP A 318 27.99 -15.54 0.61
N ASP A 319 28.25 -14.35 0.07
CA ASP A 319 29.49 -13.60 0.33
C ASP A 319 29.60 -13.06 1.77
N ASP A 320 28.47 -12.91 2.47
CA ASP A 320 28.46 -12.47 3.87
C ASP A 320 28.78 -13.63 4.86
N ILE A 321 28.72 -14.92 4.43
CA ILE A 321 29.09 -16.10 5.24
C ILE A 321 29.86 -17.15 4.41
N TYR A 322 31.17 -17.25 4.69
CA TYR A 322 32.05 -18.36 4.26
C TYR A 322 32.73 -18.94 5.49
N THR A 323 32.59 -20.25 5.74
CA THR A 323 33.10 -20.94 6.94
C THR A 323 33.98 -22.16 6.64
N GLU A 324 34.05 -22.61 5.39
CA GLU A 324 34.72 -23.85 4.95
C GLU A 324 34.07 -25.14 5.52
N ASP A 325 32.89 -25.03 6.15
CA ASP A 325 32.30 -26.10 7.00
C ASP A 325 30.82 -26.41 6.69
N ASN A 326 30.15 -25.63 5.81
CA ASN A 326 28.79 -25.90 5.32
C ASN A 326 28.78 -26.53 3.91
N ILE A 327 27.62 -27.05 3.48
CA ILE A 327 27.45 -27.77 2.20
C ILE A 327 27.51 -26.85 0.98
N GLU A 328 27.13 -25.58 1.14
CA GLU A 328 27.18 -24.56 0.10
C GLU A 328 28.64 -24.21 -0.27
N ASP A 329 29.50 -23.97 0.72
CA ASP A 329 30.94 -23.75 0.56
C ASP A 329 31.61 -24.96 -0.10
N HIS A 330 31.31 -26.17 0.38
CA HIS A 330 31.82 -27.42 -0.20
C HIS A 330 31.40 -27.60 -1.68
N PHE A 331 30.23 -27.10 -2.05
CA PHE A 331 29.80 -27.08 -3.45
C PHE A 331 30.53 -26.00 -4.26
N TYR A 332 30.64 -24.78 -3.73
CA TYR A 332 31.35 -23.67 -4.37
C TYR A 332 32.83 -24.00 -4.65
N GLU A 333 33.54 -24.62 -3.70
CA GLU A 333 34.92 -25.09 -3.87
C GLU A 333 35.09 -26.12 -5.00
N SER A 334 34.01 -26.81 -5.42
CA SER A 334 34.06 -27.74 -6.55
C SER A 334 34.27 -27.05 -7.90
N GLY A 335 34.02 -25.74 -7.98
CA GLY A 335 34.15 -24.93 -9.21
C GLY A 335 33.08 -25.19 -10.28
N ASN A 336 32.02 -25.95 -9.96
CA ASN A 336 30.89 -26.19 -10.86
C ASN A 336 29.85 -25.08 -10.74
N ALA A 337 29.14 -24.77 -11.82
CA ALA A 337 28.16 -23.68 -11.83
C ALA A 337 26.84 -24.06 -11.12
N PHE A 338 26.36 -25.29 -11.33
CA PHE A 338 25.11 -25.80 -10.74
C PHE A 338 25.26 -27.26 -10.33
N ALA A 339 24.46 -27.70 -9.36
CA ALA A 339 24.34 -29.12 -9.02
C ALA A 339 22.97 -29.49 -8.46
N PHE A 340 22.67 -30.79 -8.50
CA PHE A 340 21.57 -31.41 -7.78
C PHE A 340 22.11 -32.44 -6.76
N LEU A 341 21.48 -32.50 -5.58
CA LEU A 341 21.73 -33.48 -4.54
C LEU A 341 20.40 -34.12 -4.11
N SER A 342 20.26 -35.42 -4.36
CA SER A 342 19.15 -36.23 -3.83
C SER A 342 19.34 -36.45 -2.32
N LEU A 343 18.25 -36.36 -1.55
CA LEU A 343 18.21 -36.59 -0.10
C LEU A 343 17.33 -37.80 0.26
N ASN A 344 17.13 -38.72 -0.68
CA ASN A 344 16.42 -39.99 -0.49
C ASN A 344 17.06 -40.92 0.57
N GLU A 345 18.32 -40.70 0.94
CA GLU A 345 18.97 -41.32 2.10
C GLU A 345 19.15 -40.30 3.23
N LYS A 346 19.12 -40.79 4.48
CA LYS A 346 19.34 -39.99 5.69
C LYS A 346 20.60 -39.12 5.54
N ALA A 347 20.48 -37.80 5.56
CA ALA A 347 21.57 -36.89 5.23
C ALA A 347 21.80 -35.83 6.32
N ILE A 348 22.88 -35.96 7.08
CA ILE A 348 23.29 -34.98 8.10
C ILE A 348 24.46 -34.14 7.59
N PHE A 349 24.25 -32.83 7.52
CA PHE A 349 25.26 -31.83 7.22
C PHE A 349 24.82 -30.45 7.72
N LYS A 350 25.77 -29.51 7.75
CA LYS A 350 25.52 -28.09 7.99
C LYS A 350 25.15 -27.41 6.66
N SER A 351 24.12 -26.57 6.67
CA SER A 351 23.66 -25.79 5.51
C SER A 351 23.18 -24.40 5.93
N ASN A 352 23.24 -23.46 5.01
CA ASN A 352 22.78 -22.09 5.19
C ASN A 352 21.25 -22.00 5.32
N VAL A 353 20.78 -21.40 6.42
CA VAL A 353 19.37 -21.08 6.65
C VAL A 353 19.21 -19.57 6.55
N ILE A 354 18.59 -19.12 5.45
CA ILE A 354 18.33 -17.70 5.23
C ILE A 354 17.01 -17.32 5.90
N GLY A 355 17.04 -16.29 6.74
CA GLY A 355 15.85 -15.72 7.37
C GLY A 355 15.09 -14.78 6.43
N THR A 356 13.78 -14.65 6.64
CA THR A 356 12.97 -13.63 5.94
C THR A 356 13.47 -12.21 6.24
N GLU A 357 13.43 -11.34 5.22
CA GLU A 357 13.85 -9.92 5.20
C GLU A 357 14.61 -9.40 6.45
N GLY A 358 15.93 -9.42 6.40
CA GLY A 358 16.79 -8.80 7.42
C GLY A 358 17.02 -9.67 8.67
N GLY A 359 16.46 -10.88 8.74
CA GLY A 359 17.12 -11.98 9.44
C GLY A 359 18.46 -12.28 8.76
N GLY A 360 19.53 -12.39 9.53
CA GLY A 360 20.82 -12.83 9.00
C GLY A 360 20.77 -14.29 8.55
N ILE A 361 21.73 -14.71 7.74
CA ILE A 361 21.93 -16.13 7.43
C ILE A 361 22.48 -16.80 8.70
N GLU A 362 21.94 -17.96 9.07
CA GLU A 362 22.45 -18.79 10.16
C GLU A 362 22.80 -20.19 9.65
N GLU A 363 23.86 -20.80 10.17
CA GLU A 363 24.26 -22.17 9.80
C GLU A 363 23.54 -23.20 10.68
N LEU A 364 22.83 -24.16 10.06
CA LEU A 364 22.16 -25.24 10.79
C LEU A 364 22.69 -26.62 10.38
N GLU A 365 23.28 -27.35 11.34
CA GLU A 365 23.55 -28.78 11.21
C GLU A 365 22.30 -29.58 11.59
N THR A 366 21.71 -30.28 10.62
CA THR A 366 20.55 -31.14 10.86
C THR A 366 20.45 -32.25 9.81
N ASP A 367 19.43 -33.09 9.96
CA ASP A 367 19.10 -34.24 9.13
C ASP A 367 18.17 -33.80 7.98
N TRP A 368 18.75 -33.18 6.95
CA TRP A 368 18.05 -32.42 5.91
C TRP A 368 17.09 -33.25 5.05
N SER A 369 17.30 -34.57 4.96
CA SER A 369 16.35 -35.53 4.36
C SER A 369 15.00 -35.61 5.09
N LYS A 370 14.83 -34.92 6.23
CA LYS A 370 13.52 -34.73 6.88
C LYS A 370 12.78 -33.50 6.38
N ALA A 371 13.50 -32.52 5.86
CA ALA A 371 12.99 -31.24 5.38
C ALA A 371 12.61 -31.29 3.89
N PHE A 372 13.49 -31.90 3.09
CA PHE A 372 13.45 -31.90 1.63
C PHE A 372 13.70 -33.32 1.09
N ASP A 373 13.20 -33.59 -0.12
CA ASP A 373 13.53 -34.80 -0.87
C ASP A 373 14.79 -34.61 -1.73
N GLY A 374 15.11 -33.36 -2.09
CA GLY A 374 16.37 -32.98 -2.75
C GLY A 374 16.72 -31.50 -2.61
N MET A 375 17.94 -31.15 -3.01
CA MET A 375 18.44 -29.78 -3.05
C MET A 375 19.06 -29.44 -4.42
N PHE A 376 18.77 -28.25 -4.94
CA PHE A 376 19.38 -27.69 -6.14
C PHE A 376 20.29 -26.52 -5.76
N PHE A 377 21.51 -26.51 -6.29
CA PHE A 377 22.54 -25.55 -5.95
C PHE A 377 22.84 -24.63 -7.14
N VAL A 378 22.86 -23.32 -6.89
CA VAL A 378 23.65 -22.36 -7.68
C VAL A 378 24.99 -22.15 -6.98
N ASN A 379 26.07 -21.86 -7.71
CA ASN A 379 27.41 -21.74 -7.12
C ASN A 379 27.47 -20.66 -6.03
N GLN A 380 26.90 -19.49 -6.31
CA GLN A 380 26.94 -18.31 -5.45
C GLN A 380 25.58 -17.60 -5.56
N LEU A 381 25.04 -17.10 -4.45
CA LEU A 381 23.79 -16.35 -4.43
C LEU A 381 24.01 -14.94 -5.00
N GLN A 382 23.09 -14.47 -5.84
CA GLN A 382 23.21 -13.18 -6.52
C GLN A 382 21.92 -12.37 -6.39
N LYS A 383 22.03 -11.19 -5.79
CA LYS A 383 20.89 -10.31 -5.47
C LYS A 383 20.24 -9.82 -6.77
N GLY A 384 18.91 -9.88 -6.82
CA GLY A 384 18.12 -9.62 -8.02
C GLY A 384 18.19 -8.18 -8.50
N THR A 385 17.98 -7.99 -9.79
CA THR A 385 18.08 -6.70 -10.46
C THR A 385 16.72 -6.03 -10.52
N TYR A 386 16.52 -4.93 -9.79
CA TYR A 386 15.25 -4.21 -9.80
C TYR A 386 14.90 -3.67 -11.19
N LYS A 387 13.82 -4.18 -11.77
CA LYS A 387 13.33 -3.83 -13.10
C LYS A 387 11.81 -3.98 -13.17
N GLU A 388 11.14 -2.96 -13.67
CA GLU A 388 9.70 -2.99 -13.90
C GLU A 388 9.36 -3.95 -15.06
N TYR A 389 8.39 -4.83 -14.84
CA TYR A 389 8.00 -5.83 -15.82
C TYR A 389 7.13 -5.24 -16.93
N ASN A 390 7.54 -5.41 -18.19
CA ASN A 390 6.79 -4.95 -19.36
C ASN A 390 5.59 -5.85 -19.65
N CYS A 391 4.55 -5.68 -18.85
CA CYS A 391 3.27 -6.36 -18.98
C CYS A 391 2.41 -5.90 -20.17
N GLY A 392 2.84 -4.84 -20.88
CA GLY A 392 2.09 -4.23 -21.98
C GLY A 392 0.84 -3.45 -21.51
N THR A 393 0.00 -3.05 -22.46
CA THR A 393 -1.27 -2.35 -22.14
C THR A 393 -2.42 -3.34 -22.10
N SER A 394 -3.23 -3.28 -21.04
CA SER A 394 -4.56 -3.89 -21.00
C SER A 394 -5.63 -2.83 -21.19
N THR A 395 -6.59 -3.09 -22.08
CA THR A 395 -7.85 -2.35 -22.13
C THR A 395 -8.97 -3.37 -22.25
N LEU A 396 -9.50 -3.81 -21.10
CA LEU A 396 -10.81 -4.46 -21.08
C LEU A 396 -11.82 -3.57 -21.83
N PRO A 397 -12.60 -4.11 -22.78
CA PRO A 397 -13.63 -3.33 -23.46
C PRO A 397 -14.57 -2.70 -22.44
N GLU A 398 -14.82 -1.39 -22.52
CA GLU A 398 -15.78 -0.77 -21.61
C GLU A 398 -17.16 -1.40 -21.84
N GLU A 399 -17.73 -2.02 -20.80
CA GLU A 399 -19.13 -2.45 -20.87
C GLU A 399 -20.01 -1.27 -21.24
N SER A 400 -20.74 -1.43 -22.34
CA SER A 400 -21.45 -0.36 -23.03
C SER A 400 -22.62 0.17 -22.18
N ASN A 401 -22.30 1.09 -21.28
CA ASN A 401 -23.25 1.82 -20.48
C ASN A 401 -24.15 2.61 -21.44
N GLN A 402 -25.42 2.21 -21.49
CA GLN A 402 -26.40 2.74 -22.43
C GLN A 402 -26.58 4.25 -22.23
N THR A 403 -26.61 4.97 -23.33
CA THR A 403 -26.88 6.42 -23.35
C THR A 403 -28.36 6.67 -23.12
N ASP A 404 -28.73 7.16 -21.94
CA ASP A 404 -29.99 7.90 -21.76
C ASP A 404 -29.75 9.40 -22.02
N ASP A 405 -30.54 9.96 -22.93
CA ASP A 405 -30.40 11.28 -23.53
C ASP A 405 -31.16 12.38 -22.73
N ASN A 406 -31.09 13.64 -23.19
CA ASN A 406 -31.86 14.86 -22.86
C ASN A 406 -31.11 16.02 -22.15
N GLY A 407 -30.27 16.75 -22.91
CA GLY A 407 -30.13 18.22 -22.78
C GLY A 407 -29.25 18.81 -21.64
N THR A 408 -28.97 20.13 -21.54
CA THR A 408 -29.30 21.32 -22.36
C THR A 408 -28.39 22.55 -21.94
N THR A 409 -28.48 23.80 -22.47
CA THR A 409 -27.33 24.77 -22.66
C THR A 409 -27.63 26.30 -22.70
N PHE A 410 -26.70 27.19 -22.27
CA PHE A 410 -26.33 28.56 -22.78
C PHE A 410 -25.80 29.53 -21.66
N SER A 411 -25.39 30.77 -22.00
CA SER A 411 -24.34 31.59 -21.36
C SER A 411 -24.67 33.06 -20.99
N PHE A 412 -24.03 33.64 -19.94
CA PHE A 412 -23.65 35.09 -19.85
C PHE A 412 -22.57 35.39 -18.73
N GLU A 413 -22.23 36.66 -18.45
CA GLU A 413 -20.82 37.15 -18.38
C GLU A 413 -20.47 38.16 -17.22
N LEU A 414 -19.15 38.37 -16.95
CA LEU A 414 -18.46 39.45 -16.15
C LEU A 414 -18.37 39.27 -14.59
N LYS A 415 -17.34 39.75 -13.84
CA LYS A 415 -16.12 40.58 -14.10
C LYS A 415 -14.98 40.39 -13.03
N GLU A 416 -13.80 40.97 -13.27
CA GLU A 416 -12.49 40.70 -12.61
C GLU A 416 -12.18 41.42 -11.26
N GLY A 417 -11.13 40.96 -10.53
CA GLY A 417 -10.36 41.79 -9.59
C GLY A 417 -9.40 41.07 -8.60
N GLU A 418 -8.10 40.92 -8.92
CA GLU A 418 -7.08 40.30 -8.05
C GLU A 418 -6.19 41.31 -7.27
N LYS A 419 -5.71 40.91 -6.06
CA LYS A 419 -4.31 41.07 -5.63
C LYS A 419 -3.98 40.32 -4.33
N LYS A 420 -2.82 39.64 -4.29
CA LYS A 420 -2.32 38.85 -3.16
C LYS A 420 -1.46 39.66 -2.18
N SER A 421 -1.43 39.25 -0.90
CA SER A 421 -0.45 39.65 0.12
C SER A 421 -0.17 38.49 1.08
N ILE A 422 0.90 38.62 1.89
CA ILE A 422 1.46 37.53 2.72
C ILE A 422 0.58 37.28 3.97
N PRO A 423 0.29 36.02 4.37
CA PRO A 423 -0.48 35.71 5.58
C PRO A 423 0.13 36.30 6.86
N SER A 424 -0.68 37.02 7.63
CA SER A 424 -0.27 37.74 8.85
C SER A 424 -0.28 36.90 10.14
N HIS A 425 -0.51 35.59 10.05
CA HIS A 425 -0.88 34.73 11.19
C HIS A 425 0.20 34.62 12.30
N TYR A 426 1.48 34.85 11.98
CA TYR A 426 2.57 34.76 12.98
C TYR A 426 2.78 36.03 13.81
N LEU A 427 1.94 37.07 13.62
CA LEU A 427 1.95 38.26 14.46
C LEU A 427 1.10 38.10 15.73
N LYS A 428 1.74 37.47 16.72
CA LYS A 428 1.70 37.80 18.16
C LYS A 428 0.58 37.27 19.10
N ASP A 429 1.10 36.52 20.07
CA ASP A 429 0.90 36.68 21.53
C ASP A 429 -0.36 36.12 22.21
N ASN A 430 -0.16 35.77 23.49
CA ASN A 430 -1.18 35.26 24.42
C ASN A 430 -2.16 36.35 24.82
N ILE A 431 -3.07 36.72 23.92
CA ILE A 431 -4.15 37.67 24.18
C ILE A 431 -5.45 36.91 24.45
N SER A 432 -6.10 37.22 25.58
CA SER A 432 -7.47 36.78 25.84
C SER A 432 -8.41 37.59 24.95
N PHE A 433 -8.64 37.10 23.72
CA PHE A 433 -9.53 37.75 22.76
C PHE A 433 -10.95 37.91 23.31
N ASN A 434 -11.61 39.01 22.92
CA ASN A 434 -13.04 39.20 23.22
C ASN A 434 -13.84 38.09 22.54
N LYS A 435 -14.90 37.61 23.20
CA LYS A 435 -15.71 36.49 22.72
C LYS A 435 -17.09 36.96 22.32
N GLN A 436 -17.41 36.83 21.04
CA GLN A 436 -18.79 36.95 20.59
C GLN A 436 -19.54 35.67 20.94
N LYS A 437 -20.76 35.82 21.45
CA LYS A 437 -21.77 34.75 21.45
C LYS A 437 -22.98 35.18 20.63
N GLY A 438 -23.75 34.21 20.18
CA GLY A 438 -25.04 34.48 19.57
C GLY A 438 -25.91 33.25 19.37
N LEU A 439 -27.08 33.50 18.79
CA LEU A 439 -28.09 32.54 18.36
C LEU A 439 -28.48 32.84 16.92
N VAL A 440 -28.59 31.80 16.10
CA VAL A 440 -28.92 31.91 14.67
C VAL A 440 -30.24 31.19 14.38
N TYR A 441 -31.12 31.88 13.67
CA TYR A 441 -32.49 31.47 13.39
C TYR A 441 -32.83 31.63 11.90
N ASP A 442 -33.84 30.89 11.45
CA ASP A 442 -34.50 31.10 10.17
C ASP A 442 -35.32 32.40 10.22
N GLN A 443 -35.09 33.32 9.28
CA GLN A 443 -35.84 34.57 9.14
C GLN A 443 -37.36 34.35 9.03
N ASN A 444 -37.79 33.26 8.40
CA ASN A 444 -39.18 32.95 8.09
C ASN A 444 -39.82 32.07 9.18
N THR A 445 -39.27 30.88 9.47
CA THR A 445 -39.89 29.96 10.45
C THR A 445 -39.58 30.30 11.90
N LYS A 446 -38.57 31.15 12.18
CA LYS A 446 -38.06 31.46 13.53
C LYS A 446 -37.52 30.25 14.30
N ALA A 447 -37.34 29.10 13.65
CA ALA A 447 -36.64 27.96 14.22
C ALA A 447 -35.13 28.25 14.32
N PRO A 448 -34.41 27.74 15.35
CA PRO A 448 -32.96 27.84 15.42
C PRO A 448 -32.32 27.00 14.29
N ILE A 449 -31.27 27.53 13.65
CA ILE A 449 -30.53 26.82 12.59
C ILE A 449 -29.28 26.17 13.22
N PRO A 450 -29.21 24.83 13.31
CA PRO A 450 -28.02 24.15 13.79
C PRO A 450 -26.95 24.07 12.69
N PHE A 451 -25.70 23.88 13.10
CA PHE A 451 -24.53 23.65 12.23
C PHE A 451 -24.25 24.75 11.19
N VAL A 452 -24.73 25.98 11.42
CA VAL A 452 -24.34 27.18 10.65
C VAL A 452 -22.84 27.39 10.85
N ASN A 453 -22.08 27.55 9.77
CA ASN A 453 -20.67 27.91 9.84
C ASN A 453 -20.55 29.38 10.22
N VAL A 454 -19.78 29.68 11.27
CA VAL A 454 -19.58 31.04 11.79
C VAL A 454 -18.09 31.34 11.78
N ILE A 455 -17.66 32.30 10.95
CA ILE A 455 -16.23 32.55 10.65
C ILE A 455 -15.91 34.04 10.75
N THR A 456 -14.78 34.41 11.37
CA THR A 456 -14.33 35.81 11.41
C THR A 456 -13.68 36.24 10.10
N SER A 457 -14.07 37.41 9.58
CA SER A 457 -13.78 37.81 8.20
C SER A 457 -12.31 38.09 7.92
N TYR A 458 -11.57 38.58 8.92
CA TYR A 458 -10.17 38.99 8.81
C TYR A 458 -9.25 37.94 9.42
N SER A 459 -9.47 37.56 10.69
CA SER A 459 -8.63 36.60 11.41
C SER A 459 -8.93 35.13 11.13
N LYS A 460 -9.98 34.81 10.35
CA LYS A 460 -10.33 33.45 9.86
C LYS A 460 -10.56 32.39 10.94
N ILE A 461 -10.85 32.79 12.19
CA ILE A 461 -11.25 31.83 13.22
C ILE A 461 -12.65 31.33 12.88
N GLY A 462 -12.87 30.01 12.98
CA GLY A 462 -14.16 29.37 12.71
C GLY A 462 -14.76 28.67 13.94
N THR A 463 -16.08 28.59 13.96
CA THR A 463 -16.90 27.74 14.86
C THR A 463 -18.18 27.35 14.12
N SER A 464 -19.06 26.56 14.75
CA SER A 464 -20.41 26.29 14.23
C SER A 464 -21.49 26.49 15.30
N THR A 465 -22.75 26.63 14.88
CA THR A 465 -23.88 26.61 15.82
C THR A 465 -24.20 25.19 16.29
N ASN A 466 -24.53 25.04 17.57
CA ASN A 466 -25.04 23.80 18.12
C ASN A 466 -26.51 23.54 17.72
N GLU A 467 -27.08 22.42 18.17
CA GLU A 467 -28.49 22.02 17.95
C GLU A 467 -29.54 23.09 18.28
N LYS A 468 -29.20 24.07 19.14
CA LYS A 468 -30.08 25.17 19.56
C LYS A 468 -29.77 26.48 18.83
N GLY A 469 -29.01 26.42 17.75
CA GLY A 469 -28.59 27.57 16.95
C GLY A 469 -27.54 28.45 17.61
N SER A 470 -26.93 28.04 18.73
CA SER A 470 -26.02 28.90 19.51
C SER A 470 -24.55 28.65 19.19
N PHE A 471 -23.77 29.74 19.12
CA PHE A 471 -22.31 29.71 18.91
C PHE A 471 -21.57 30.60 19.92
N GLU A 472 -20.27 30.31 20.08
CA GLU A 472 -19.29 31.17 20.75
C GLU A 472 -18.01 31.19 19.89
N ILE A 473 -17.50 32.39 19.58
CA ILE A 473 -16.35 32.62 18.70
C ILE A 473 -15.45 33.72 19.26
N SER A 474 -14.13 33.52 19.18
CA SER A 474 -13.14 34.55 19.55
C SER A 474 -13.02 35.59 18.44
N ILE A 475 -12.88 36.86 18.83
CA ILE A 475 -12.68 38.02 17.94
C ILE A 475 -11.28 38.60 18.20
N PRO A 476 -10.25 38.24 17.40
CA PRO A 476 -8.89 38.73 17.61
C PRO A 476 -8.64 40.16 17.13
N SER A 477 -9.47 40.69 16.23
CA SER A 477 -9.27 41.98 15.57
C SER A 477 -10.54 42.84 15.63
N GLU A 478 -10.38 44.14 15.88
CA GLU A 478 -11.47 45.13 15.71
C GLU A 478 -11.90 45.28 14.23
N GLN A 479 -11.14 44.70 13.29
CA GLN A 479 -11.48 44.63 11.87
C GLN A 479 -12.28 43.36 11.50
N ASP A 480 -12.51 42.44 12.46
CA ASP A 480 -13.34 41.27 12.21
C ASP A 480 -14.82 41.63 12.14
N SER A 481 -15.46 41.06 11.12
CA SER A 481 -16.91 40.93 11.00
C SER A 481 -17.22 39.44 10.91
N ILE A 482 -18.41 39.03 11.33
CA ILE A 482 -18.80 37.63 11.39
C ILE A 482 -19.53 37.27 10.10
N LEU A 483 -19.01 36.25 9.41
CA LEU A 483 -19.65 35.63 8.27
C LEU A 483 -20.40 34.40 8.75
N LEU A 484 -21.67 34.27 8.36
CA LEU A 484 -22.53 33.13 8.65
C LEU A 484 -23.01 32.50 7.35
N SER A 485 -22.79 31.20 7.18
CA SER A 485 -23.25 30.44 6.01
C SER A 485 -23.87 29.09 6.41
N SER A 486 -24.97 28.74 5.75
CA SER A 486 -25.66 27.46 5.91
C SER A 486 -26.37 27.08 4.61
N ILE A 487 -26.58 25.78 4.39
CA ILE A 487 -27.20 25.26 3.17
C ILE A 487 -28.69 25.66 3.15
N GLY A 488 -29.15 26.22 2.04
CA GLY A 488 -30.50 26.75 1.89
C GLY A 488 -30.72 28.17 2.43
N TYR A 489 -29.65 28.89 2.81
CA TYR A 489 -29.73 30.25 3.34
C TYR A 489 -28.78 31.21 2.61
N GLU A 490 -29.13 32.50 2.59
CA GLU A 490 -28.20 33.55 2.16
C GLU A 490 -27.03 33.67 3.14
N THR A 491 -25.81 33.87 2.61
CA THR A 491 -24.62 34.10 3.43
C THR A 491 -24.64 35.51 3.99
N LEU A 492 -24.76 35.65 5.31
CA LEU A 492 -24.88 36.93 5.99
C LEU A 492 -23.55 37.37 6.58
N LYS A 493 -23.23 38.66 6.47
CA LYS A 493 -22.03 39.28 7.06
C LYS A 493 -22.43 40.41 8.00
N ILE A 494 -22.08 40.31 9.28
CA ILE A 494 -22.46 41.26 10.33
C ILE A 494 -21.25 41.80 11.11
N ALA A 495 -21.37 42.99 11.69
CA ALA A 495 -20.38 43.50 12.64
C ALA A 495 -20.41 42.72 13.97
N THR A 496 -19.30 42.75 14.71
CA THR A 496 -19.21 42.26 16.09
C THR A 496 -19.88 43.22 17.09
N SER A 497 -20.18 42.74 18.29
CA SER A 497 -20.79 43.52 19.37
C SER A 497 -20.47 42.93 20.75
N ASP A 498 -20.36 43.79 21.78
CA ASP A 498 -20.18 43.34 23.17
C ASP A 498 -21.40 42.61 23.76
N ASN A 499 -22.55 42.64 23.06
CA ASN A 499 -23.78 41.95 23.43
C ASN A 499 -23.93 40.62 22.68
N ASN A 500 -24.66 39.66 23.27
CA ASN A 500 -25.07 38.45 22.55
C ASN A 500 -25.87 38.82 21.28
N LEU A 501 -25.49 38.26 20.13
CA LEU A 501 -26.16 38.52 18.85
C LEU A 501 -27.36 37.60 18.64
N GLU A 502 -28.47 38.16 18.19
CA GLU A 502 -29.63 37.41 17.69
C GLU A 502 -29.68 37.60 16.17
N ILE A 503 -29.48 36.52 15.42
CA ILE A 503 -29.18 36.57 13.98
C ILE A 503 -30.24 35.78 13.24
N TYR A 504 -30.78 36.37 12.17
CA TYR A 504 -31.74 35.72 11.29
C TYR A 504 -31.16 35.60 9.88
N LEU A 505 -31.04 34.38 9.38
CA LEU A 505 -30.63 34.12 7.99
C LEU A 505 -31.88 34.00 7.12
N GLN A 506 -31.87 34.62 5.95
CA GLN A 506 -32.97 34.46 4.97
C GLN A 506 -32.84 33.12 4.25
N PRO A 507 -33.88 32.26 4.22
CA PRO A 507 -33.90 31.10 3.34
C PRO A 507 -33.75 31.54 1.88
N LYS A 508 -32.74 31.01 1.19
CA LYS A 508 -32.46 31.33 -0.21
C LYS A 508 -33.38 30.50 -1.10
N VAL A 509 -34.44 31.11 -1.61
CA VAL A 509 -35.35 30.51 -2.59
C VAL A 509 -34.94 30.97 -3.99
N GLU A 510 -34.33 30.08 -4.77
CA GLU A 510 -34.07 30.30 -6.20
C GLU A 510 -35.03 29.46 -7.04
N GLU A 511 -35.84 30.12 -7.87
CA GLU A 511 -36.57 29.46 -8.95
C GLU A 511 -35.60 29.16 -10.10
N MET A 512 -35.59 27.90 -10.57
CA MET A 512 -34.70 27.52 -11.67
C MET A 512 -35.16 28.09 -13.00
N SER A 513 -34.26 28.75 -13.73
CA SER A 513 -34.43 29.06 -15.14
C SER A 513 -33.59 28.10 -16.00
N THR A 514 -34.22 27.46 -16.97
CA THR A 514 -33.63 26.45 -17.87
C THR A 514 -33.22 27.06 -19.20
N LEU A 515 -32.31 26.40 -19.94
CA LEU A 515 -31.81 26.88 -21.24
C LEU A 515 -31.32 25.70 -22.12
N ASN A 516 -31.35 25.78 -23.47
CA ASN A 516 -31.24 24.66 -24.45
C ASN A 516 -30.40 25.00 -25.71
N ILE A 517 -29.54 24.16 -26.36
CA ILE A 517 -29.09 22.75 -26.20
C ILE A 517 -27.77 22.44 -26.99
N SER A 518 -26.81 21.69 -26.42
CA SER A 518 -25.72 20.90 -27.05
C SER A 518 -24.81 20.22 -26.00
N SER A 519 -24.55 18.91 -25.99
CA SER A 519 -25.32 17.76 -26.52
C SER A 519 -25.26 16.51 -25.60
N GLU A 520 -24.58 16.59 -24.45
CA GLU A 520 -24.66 15.66 -23.32
C GLU A 520 -24.66 16.49 -22.02
N PRO A 521 -25.44 16.15 -20.97
CA PRO A 521 -25.39 16.85 -19.69
C PRO A 521 -24.06 16.60 -18.95
N LEU A 522 -23.29 17.67 -18.72
CA LEU A 522 -22.06 17.65 -17.92
C LEU A 522 -22.35 17.48 -16.42
N THR A 523 -22.79 16.29 -16.01
CA THR A 523 -22.87 15.89 -14.60
C THR A 523 -21.49 15.86 -13.96
N ALA A 524 -21.39 16.06 -12.64
CA ALA A 524 -20.13 15.96 -11.90
C ALA A 524 -19.36 14.66 -12.19
N LYS A 525 -20.09 13.52 -12.22
CA LYS A 525 -19.51 12.20 -12.52
C LYS A 525 -19.01 12.10 -13.96
N SER A 526 -19.65 12.76 -14.93
CA SER A 526 -19.17 12.82 -16.32
C SER A 526 -17.95 13.73 -16.48
N ILE A 527 -17.90 14.87 -15.79
CA ILE A 527 -16.74 15.77 -15.77
C ILE A 527 -15.57 15.04 -15.14
N MET A 528 -15.75 14.38 -13.99
CA MET A 528 -14.69 13.59 -13.35
C MET A 528 -14.22 12.41 -14.21
N LYS A 529 -15.12 11.69 -14.92
CA LYS A 529 -14.71 10.71 -15.94
C LYS A 529 -13.80 11.34 -17.00
N LYS A 530 -14.17 12.52 -17.52
CA LYS A 530 -13.38 13.26 -18.53
C LYS A 530 -12.04 13.78 -17.98
N VAL A 531 -11.97 14.20 -16.70
CA VAL A 531 -10.71 14.50 -16.00
C VAL A 531 -9.79 13.28 -16.06
N ILE A 532 -10.26 12.14 -15.53
CA ILE A 532 -9.48 10.90 -15.41
C ILE A 532 -9.01 10.42 -16.79
N GLN A 533 -9.89 10.43 -17.79
CA GLN A 533 -9.57 10.07 -19.18
C GLN A 533 -8.51 10.99 -19.82
N ASN A 534 -8.40 12.26 -19.40
CA ASN A 534 -7.39 13.19 -19.91
C ASN A 534 -6.11 13.24 -19.04
N ILE A 535 -6.01 12.51 -17.92
CA ILE A 535 -4.80 12.55 -17.07
C ILE A 535 -3.51 12.22 -17.88
N PRO A 536 -3.44 11.14 -18.68
CA PRO A 536 -2.22 10.81 -19.43
C PRO A 536 -1.83 11.81 -20.53
N LYS A 537 -2.75 12.71 -20.89
CA LYS A 537 -2.57 13.76 -21.89
C LYS A 537 -2.25 15.12 -21.24
N ASN A 538 -2.85 15.39 -20.09
CA ASN A 538 -2.72 16.66 -19.39
C ASN A 538 -1.54 16.69 -18.42
N TYR A 539 -1.06 15.55 -17.90
CA TYR A 539 -0.02 15.48 -16.88
C TYR A 539 1.14 14.64 -17.39
N ASN A 540 2.37 15.07 -17.13
CA ASN A 540 3.56 14.41 -17.66
C ASN A 540 3.69 12.96 -17.14
N GLN A 541 3.72 12.01 -18.07
CA GLN A 541 3.85 10.58 -17.79
C GLN A 541 5.31 10.10 -17.78
N GLY A 542 6.28 10.95 -18.12
CA GLY A 542 7.72 10.65 -18.03
C GLY A 542 8.37 11.29 -16.81
N ALA A 543 9.59 10.85 -16.49
CA ALA A 543 10.38 11.30 -15.35
C ALA A 543 10.51 12.84 -15.25
N PHE A 544 10.35 13.37 -14.02
CA PHE A 544 10.56 14.78 -13.71
C PHE A 544 10.98 15.03 -12.26
N SER A 545 11.51 16.22 -11.97
CA SER A 545 11.79 16.70 -10.61
C SER A 545 11.12 18.04 -10.32
N TYR A 546 10.56 18.18 -9.13
CA TYR A 546 10.17 19.45 -8.54
C TYR A 546 11.26 20.00 -7.65
N ILE A 547 11.68 21.24 -7.91
CA ILE A 547 12.45 22.01 -6.93
C ILE A 547 11.46 22.87 -6.13
N ILE A 548 11.14 22.41 -4.93
CA ILE A 548 10.12 22.96 -4.04
C ILE A 548 10.77 23.88 -3.01
N GLU A 549 10.26 25.09 -2.84
CA GLU A 549 10.60 26.01 -1.75
C GLU A 549 9.38 26.24 -0.86
N GLY A 550 9.55 26.27 0.46
CA GLY A 550 8.39 26.34 1.35
C GLY A 550 8.67 26.61 2.81
N GLY A 551 7.60 26.91 3.55
CA GLY A 551 7.58 27.21 4.97
C GLY A 551 6.67 26.25 5.74
N MET A 552 7.22 25.57 6.75
CA MET A 552 6.51 24.65 7.65
C MET A 552 6.50 25.20 9.08
N VAL A 553 5.38 25.07 9.78
CA VAL A 553 5.29 25.20 11.25
C VAL A 553 5.05 23.85 11.88
N PHE A 554 5.90 23.49 12.85
CA PHE A 554 5.83 22.23 13.57
C PHE A 554 6.11 22.45 15.06
N LYS A 555 5.63 21.54 15.90
CA LYS A 555 5.98 21.48 17.31
C LYS A 555 7.01 20.37 17.54
N ALA A 556 8.17 20.71 18.08
CA ALA A 556 9.20 19.73 18.39
C ALA A 556 8.89 18.95 19.68
N PHE A 557 9.53 17.79 19.86
CA PHE A 557 9.39 16.95 21.06
C PHE A 557 9.81 17.63 22.38
N ASN A 558 10.53 18.76 22.34
CA ASN A 558 10.84 19.59 23.50
C ASN A 558 9.68 20.55 23.88
N GLY A 559 8.57 20.54 23.14
CA GLY A 559 7.40 21.40 23.34
C GLY A 559 7.44 22.76 22.64
N ILE A 560 8.56 23.13 22.01
CA ILE A 560 8.74 24.42 21.34
C ILE A 560 8.18 24.35 19.91
N THR A 561 7.46 25.40 19.51
CA THR A 561 6.99 25.58 18.13
C THR A 561 8.05 26.32 17.31
N TYR A 562 8.33 25.83 16.11
CA TYR A 562 9.32 26.40 15.20
C TYR A 562 8.70 26.64 13.82
N PHE A 563 9.23 27.63 13.10
CA PHE A 563 9.05 27.78 11.67
C PHE A 563 10.33 27.30 10.96
N ALA A 564 10.17 26.48 9.93
CA ALA A 564 11.24 26.02 9.05
C ALA A 564 11.00 26.52 7.63
N GLU A 565 11.95 27.26 7.06
CA GLU A 565 12.02 27.41 5.61
C GLU A 565 12.89 26.29 5.05
N ARG A 566 12.40 25.60 4.02
CA ARG A 566 13.05 24.44 3.39
C ARG A 566 13.04 24.52 1.87
N LYS A 567 14.10 24.00 1.26
CA LYS A 567 14.21 23.77 -0.20
C LYS A 567 14.47 22.28 -0.44
N ILE A 568 13.59 21.65 -1.21
CA ILE A 568 13.55 20.21 -1.49
C ILE A 568 13.62 19.99 -3.00
N ASP A 569 14.34 18.96 -3.41
CA ASP A 569 14.32 18.37 -4.74
C ASP A 569 13.56 17.05 -4.66
N LEU A 570 12.42 16.96 -5.34
CA LEU A 570 11.53 15.79 -5.35
C LEU A 570 11.51 15.21 -6.76
N TYR A 571 12.24 14.12 -6.97
CA TYR A 571 12.28 13.38 -8.23
C TYR A 571 11.22 12.29 -8.23
N ASN A 572 10.33 12.34 -9.21
CA ASN A 572 9.35 11.32 -9.52
C ASN A 572 9.76 10.67 -10.86
N HIS A 573 10.17 9.40 -10.81
CA HIS A 573 10.68 8.67 -11.97
C HIS A 573 9.57 8.34 -12.99
N ASP A 574 8.44 7.83 -12.50
CA ASP A 574 7.34 7.39 -13.38
C ASP A 574 6.38 8.55 -13.70
N GLY A 575 6.72 9.76 -13.23
CA GLY A 575 5.90 10.95 -13.31
C GLY A 575 4.49 10.70 -12.79
N TYR A 576 3.50 11.20 -13.51
CA TYR A 576 2.10 10.96 -13.20
C TYR A 576 1.57 9.62 -13.75
N GLN A 577 2.40 8.57 -13.88
CA GLN A 577 1.93 7.18 -14.09
C GLN A 577 1.63 6.45 -12.78
N SER A 578 2.42 6.62 -11.71
CA SER A 578 2.15 6.15 -10.32
C SER A 578 1.51 4.76 -10.19
N THR A 579 2.35 3.72 -10.14
CA THR A 579 1.95 2.29 -10.18
C THR A 579 1.81 1.60 -8.81
N SER A 580 1.94 2.34 -7.70
CA SER A 580 2.05 1.77 -6.33
C SER A 580 0.93 2.23 -5.38
N LEU A 581 0.51 1.33 -4.48
CA LEU A 581 -0.46 1.62 -3.40
C LEU A 581 0.08 2.62 -2.36
N PHE A 582 1.41 2.76 -2.26
CA PHE A 582 2.09 3.67 -1.35
C PHE A 582 3.17 4.49 -2.07
N GLY A 583 3.33 5.75 -1.63
CA GLY A 583 4.57 6.51 -1.78
C GLY A 583 5.73 6.00 -0.91
N LEU A 584 5.81 4.68 -0.69
CA LEU A 584 7.11 4.04 -0.72
C LEU A 584 7.69 4.42 -2.08
N GLN A 585 8.82 5.13 -2.07
CA GLN A 585 9.48 5.49 -3.31
C GLN A 585 9.69 4.21 -4.11
N ASP A 586 9.12 4.16 -5.32
CA ASP A 586 9.73 3.40 -6.42
C ASP A 586 11.26 3.60 -6.30
N PHE A 587 12.04 2.53 -6.34
CA PHE A 587 13.44 2.59 -5.88
C PHE A 587 14.29 3.59 -6.68
N LYS A 588 13.80 4.08 -7.82
CA LYS A 588 14.41 5.11 -8.66
C LYS A 588 14.06 6.54 -8.21
N SER A 589 12.87 6.77 -7.66
CA SER A 589 12.35 8.08 -7.18
C SER A 589 12.95 8.55 -5.83
N PHE A 590 13.16 9.85 -5.61
CA PHE A 590 13.84 10.35 -4.38
C PHE A 590 13.49 11.78 -3.92
N ASN A 591 13.76 12.06 -2.63
CA ASN A 591 13.46 13.34 -1.96
C ASN A 591 14.74 13.91 -1.30
N ASN A 592 15.41 14.85 -1.97
CA ASN A 592 16.66 15.47 -1.51
C ASN A 592 16.45 16.86 -0.88
N LEU A 593 16.68 16.97 0.43
CA LEU A 593 16.58 18.25 1.16
C LEU A 593 17.85 19.10 0.94
N PHE A 594 17.83 20.01 -0.04
CA PHE A 594 18.97 20.90 -0.33
C PHE A 594 19.29 21.87 0.81
N SER A 595 18.28 22.44 1.47
CA SER A 595 18.51 23.34 2.60
C SER A 595 17.32 23.40 3.55
N VAL A 596 17.62 23.62 4.83
CA VAL A 596 16.63 23.94 5.86
C VAL A 596 17.23 24.95 6.84
N LYS A 597 16.44 25.96 7.20
CA LYS A 597 16.74 26.89 8.29
C LYS A 597 15.52 26.99 9.20
N ILE A 598 15.74 26.95 10.52
CA ILE A 598 14.66 27.00 11.51
C ILE A 598 14.79 28.23 12.40
N CYS A 599 13.67 28.82 12.77
CA CYS A 599 13.58 29.81 13.84
C CYS A 599 12.47 29.41 14.83
N GLU A 600 12.67 29.75 16.10
CA GLU A 600 11.67 29.55 17.14
C GLU A 600 10.52 30.54 16.95
N MET A 601 9.27 30.07 17.01
CA MET A 601 8.09 30.85 16.62
C MET A 601 7.98 32.17 17.39
N ASP A 602 8.19 32.13 18.71
CA ASP A 602 8.19 33.33 19.56
C ASP A 602 9.32 34.31 19.23
N SER A 603 10.41 33.86 18.61
CA SER A 603 11.53 34.70 18.20
C SER A 603 11.29 35.44 16.88
N ILE A 604 10.28 35.07 16.07
CA ILE A 604 9.93 35.74 14.79
C ILE A 604 9.44 37.18 15.01
N LYS A 605 9.02 37.52 16.23
CA LYS A 605 8.66 38.87 16.66
C LYS A 605 9.83 39.87 16.57
N ASN A 606 11.07 39.38 16.44
CA ASN A 606 12.27 40.18 16.19
C ASN A 606 12.58 40.21 14.69
N SER A 607 12.85 41.40 14.14
CA SER A 607 13.26 41.56 12.74
C SER A 607 14.76 41.90 12.64
N PRO A 608 15.57 41.18 11.85
CA PRO A 608 15.20 39.98 11.08
C PRO A 608 15.03 38.74 11.99
N PRO A 609 14.17 37.76 11.62
CA PRO A 609 13.99 36.54 12.40
C PRO A 609 15.30 35.74 12.55
N PRO A 610 15.65 35.24 13.75
CA PRO A 610 16.94 34.61 14.02
C PRO A 610 17.01 33.15 13.54
N PHE A 611 16.99 32.98 12.22
CA PHE A 611 17.11 31.68 11.57
C PHE A 611 18.47 31.00 11.82
N LYS A 612 18.42 29.76 12.31
CA LYS A 612 19.56 28.85 12.43
C LYS A 612 19.52 27.89 11.25
N LYS A 613 20.57 27.83 10.44
CA LYS A 613 20.73 26.79 9.41
C LYS A 613 20.84 25.42 10.11
N VAL A 614 20.18 24.41 9.55
CA VAL A 614 20.28 23.01 9.97
C VAL A 614 20.99 22.24 8.86
N ASP A 615 21.90 21.34 9.23
CA ASP A 615 22.59 20.43 8.32
C ASP A 615 21.57 19.41 7.76
N PRO A 616 21.29 19.38 6.45
CA PRO A 616 20.30 18.46 5.90
C PRO A 616 20.64 16.98 6.06
N LYS A 617 21.94 16.61 6.05
CA LYS A 617 22.37 15.22 6.31
C LYS A 617 22.15 14.82 7.79
N LYS A 618 21.97 15.78 8.71
CA LYS A 618 21.61 15.57 10.14
C LYS A 618 20.19 16.03 10.53
N SER A 619 19.40 16.49 9.55
CA SER A 619 18.03 16.95 9.71
C SER A 619 17.08 15.76 10.03
N PRO A 620 16.18 15.86 11.04
CA PRO A 620 15.21 14.80 11.37
C PRO A 620 14.34 14.40 10.18
N GLY A 621 13.99 13.12 10.07
CA GLY A 621 13.29 12.56 8.90
C GLY A 621 12.03 13.33 8.46
N TRP A 622 11.21 13.79 9.40
CA TRP A 622 9.99 14.57 9.09
C TRP A 622 10.25 15.94 8.42
N GLN A 623 11.48 16.48 8.46
CA GLN A 623 11.87 17.67 7.66
C GLN A 623 12.15 17.32 6.20
N ARG A 624 12.60 16.07 5.94
CA ARG A 624 12.81 15.50 4.59
C ARG A 624 11.51 15.01 3.97
N PHE A 625 10.57 14.53 4.78
CA PHE A 625 9.27 14.06 4.30
C PHE A 625 8.38 15.22 3.80
N TYR A 626 7.69 14.93 2.72
CA TYR A 626 6.55 15.68 2.21
C TYR A 626 5.34 15.22 3.03
N VAL A 627 4.72 16.11 3.82
CA VAL A 627 3.71 15.71 4.85
C VAL A 627 2.27 15.93 4.38
N SER A 628 2.11 16.84 3.40
CA SER A 628 0.99 16.85 2.46
C SER A 628 1.28 15.84 1.33
N TYR A 629 0.35 15.62 0.40
CA TYR A 629 0.59 14.80 -0.81
C TYR A 629 0.05 15.49 -2.06
N ASP A 630 0.71 15.36 -3.22
CA ASP A 630 0.08 15.75 -4.48
C ASP A 630 -1.09 14.78 -4.77
N ILE A 631 -2.29 15.35 -4.87
CA ILE A 631 -3.54 14.62 -5.13
C ILE A 631 -3.49 13.85 -6.47
N MET A 632 -2.66 14.29 -7.43
CA MET A 632 -2.47 13.65 -8.74
C MET A 632 -1.44 12.52 -8.71
N ASP A 633 -0.37 12.63 -7.90
CA ASP A 633 0.57 11.53 -7.66
C ASP A 633 -0.16 10.35 -6.98
N VAL A 634 -1.03 10.65 -6.00
CA VAL A 634 -1.78 9.65 -5.24
C VAL A 634 -3.18 9.34 -5.80
N ARG A 635 -3.44 9.68 -7.07
CA ARG A 635 -4.78 9.62 -7.71
C ARG A 635 -5.50 8.28 -7.54
N HIS A 636 -4.78 7.17 -7.59
CA HIS A 636 -5.30 5.81 -7.43
C HIS A 636 -5.91 5.55 -6.05
N ASN A 637 -5.66 6.41 -5.07
CA ASN A 637 -6.24 6.36 -3.73
C ASN A 637 -7.19 7.53 -3.43
N ASN A 638 -7.73 8.23 -4.45
CA ASN A 638 -8.74 9.29 -4.24
C ASN A 638 -9.81 9.36 -5.36
N PHE A 639 -10.52 10.49 -5.45
CA PHE A 639 -11.60 10.76 -6.43
C PHE A 639 -11.13 10.87 -7.89
N LEU A 640 -9.83 10.83 -8.15
CA LEU A 640 -9.23 10.71 -9.48
C LEU A 640 -9.04 9.25 -9.93
N ASP A 641 -9.49 8.27 -9.15
CA ASP A 641 -9.57 6.87 -9.57
C ASP A 641 -10.98 6.50 -10.07
N LYS A 642 -11.04 5.85 -11.24
CA LYS A 642 -12.29 5.50 -11.93
C LYS A 642 -13.18 4.55 -11.11
N GLY A 643 -12.57 3.59 -10.40
CA GLY A 643 -13.27 2.63 -9.55
C GLY A 643 -13.71 3.25 -8.22
N LYS A 644 -12.94 4.21 -7.69
CA LYS A 644 -13.25 4.88 -6.41
C LYS A 644 -14.25 6.04 -6.56
N LEU A 645 -14.57 6.52 -7.77
CA LEU A 645 -15.63 7.53 -8.04
C LEU A 645 -17.00 7.21 -7.41
N SER A 646 -17.36 5.93 -7.25
CA SER A 646 -18.63 5.51 -6.62
C SER A 646 -18.70 5.82 -5.12
N LYS A 647 -17.53 5.90 -4.46
CA LYS A 647 -17.33 6.10 -3.02
C LYS A 647 -17.46 7.57 -2.58
N TYR A 648 -17.71 8.47 -3.53
CA TYR A 648 -17.96 9.90 -3.28
C TYR A 648 -19.37 10.32 -3.72
N ASP A 649 -19.96 11.22 -2.94
CA ASP A 649 -21.00 12.12 -3.43
C ASP A 649 -20.31 13.26 -4.19
N LEU A 650 -20.75 13.53 -5.42
CA LEU A 650 -20.16 14.53 -6.33
C LEU A 650 -21.23 15.52 -6.79
N GLU A 651 -21.08 16.78 -6.41
CA GLU A 651 -21.99 17.88 -6.72
C GLU A 651 -21.33 18.84 -7.72
N PHE A 652 -21.90 18.98 -8.92
CA PHE A 652 -21.45 20.01 -9.86
C PHE A 652 -22.08 21.33 -9.42
N SER A 653 -21.25 22.21 -8.85
CA SER A 653 -21.71 23.29 -7.98
C SER A 653 -21.71 24.67 -8.63
N ASP A 654 -20.82 24.91 -9.60
CA ASP A 654 -20.58 26.24 -10.18
C ASP A 654 -19.73 26.11 -11.46
N VAL A 655 -19.77 27.15 -12.31
CA VAL A 655 -18.84 27.34 -13.44
C VAL A 655 -18.24 28.73 -13.33
N LYS A 656 -16.97 28.79 -12.95
CA LYS A 656 -16.22 30.05 -12.81
C LYS A 656 -15.56 30.43 -14.11
N ILE A 657 -15.33 31.72 -14.32
CA ILE A 657 -14.53 32.23 -15.43
C ILE A 657 -13.30 32.93 -14.85
N GLU A 658 -12.11 32.35 -15.04
CA GLU A 658 -10.85 32.93 -14.59
C GLU A 658 -9.92 33.13 -15.80
N ASN A 659 -9.39 34.33 -15.98
CA ASN A 659 -8.53 34.71 -17.13
C ASN A 659 -9.13 34.37 -18.52
N GLY A 660 -10.47 34.40 -18.64
CA GLY A 660 -11.19 34.07 -19.86
C GLY A 660 -11.38 32.57 -20.13
N LYS A 661 -11.04 31.70 -19.19
CA LYS A 661 -11.29 30.25 -19.25
C LYS A 661 -12.41 29.84 -18.31
N GLU A 662 -13.29 28.96 -18.78
CA GLU A 662 -14.30 28.30 -17.95
C GLU A 662 -13.64 27.24 -17.04
N ILE A 663 -14.07 27.20 -15.78
CA ILE A 663 -13.58 26.29 -14.74
C ILE A 663 -14.80 25.66 -14.06
N PHE A 664 -14.98 24.36 -14.25
CA PHE A 664 -15.99 23.57 -13.56
C PHE A 664 -15.61 23.41 -12.08
N VAL A 665 -16.57 23.69 -11.19
CA VAL A 665 -16.39 23.54 -9.75
C VAL A 665 -17.22 22.36 -9.26
N ILE A 666 -16.55 21.33 -8.73
CA ILE A 666 -17.19 20.13 -8.21
C ILE A 666 -16.94 20.06 -6.70
N LYS A 667 -18.00 20.10 -5.89
CA LYS A 667 -17.86 19.68 -4.48
C LYS A 667 -17.83 18.16 -4.42
N PHE A 668 -17.04 17.61 -3.51
CA PHE A 668 -17.05 16.18 -3.21
C PHE A 668 -17.20 15.94 -1.71
N LYS A 669 -17.74 14.78 -1.36
CA LYS A 669 -17.73 14.23 -0.01
C LYS A 669 -17.56 12.71 -0.11
N ALA A 670 -16.67 12.11 0.66
CA ALA A 670 -16.61 10.65 0.74
C ALA A 670 -17.83 10.13 1.51
N LYS A 671 -18.48 9.11 0.95
CA LYS A 671 -19.56 8.36 1.62
C LYS A 671 -18.98 7.52 2.75
N ASN A 672 -17.90 6.80 2.45
CA ASN A 672 -17.16 5.93 3.35
C ASN A 672 -15.67 6.24 3.26
N VAL A 673 -15.01 6.29 4.42
CA VAL A 673 -13.64 6.77 4.56
C VAL A 673 -12.69 5.62 4.88
N SER A 674 -11.60 5.51 4.11
CA SER A 674 -10.46 4.65 4.44
C SER A 674 -9.17 5.29 3.94
N PHE A 675 -8.03 4.83 4.45
CA PHE A 675 -6.73 5.30 3.95
C PHE A 675 -6.56 4.99 2.46
N ARG A 676 -6.95 3.77 2.02
CA ARG A 676 -6.98 3.31 0.62
C ARG A 676 -8.00 4.07 -0.28
N SER A 677 -8.78 5.00 0.28
CA SER A 677 -9.70 5.91 -0.45
C SER A 677 -9.52 7.40 -0.15
N SER A 678 -8.40 7.80 0.47
CA SER A 678 -8.12 9.23 0.69
C SER A 678 -6.66 9.64 0.90
N VAL A 679 -5.73 8.70 1.16
CA VAL A 679 -4.36 8.90 1.68
C VAL A 679 -4.22 9.71 2.99
N PHE A 680 -5.33 10.08 3.63
CA PHE A 680 -5.30 10.68 4.97
C PHE A 680 -5.52 9.60 6.03
N LEU A 681 -4.65 9.59 7.04
CA LEU A 681 -4.72 8.66 8.18
C LEU A 681 -5.82 9.06 9.17
N ASP A 682 -6.28 8.07 9.95
CA ASP A 682 -7.14 8.25 11.12
C ASP A 682 -8.44 9.03 10.82
N MET A 683 -9.01 8.84 9.63
CA MET A 683 -9.99 9.76 9.05
C MET A 683 -11.44 9.46 9.45
N LYS A 684 -12.19 10.50 9.82
CA LYS A 684 -13.62 10.49 10.14
C LYS A 684 -14.48 11.00 8.99
N THR A 685 -14.08 12.07 8.31
CA THR A 685 -14.70 12.53 7.05
C THR A 685 -13.65 13.13 6.12
N ILE A 686 -13.87 13.06 4.81
CA ILE A 686 -13.30 14.01 3.84
C ILE A 686 -14.40 14.61 2.98
N ASN A 687 -14.29 15.91 2.74
CA ASN A 687 -15.08 16.67 1.79
C ASN A 687 -14.20 17.75 1.15
N GLY A 688 -14.67 18.41 0.10
CA GLY A 688 -13.83 19.38 -0.60
C GLY A 688 -14.40 19.94 -1.88
N VAL A 689 -13.55 20.69 -2.60
CA VAL A 689 -13.90 21.44 -3.81
C VAL A 689 -12.79 21.27 -4.85
N LEU A 690 -13.16 20.78 -6.04
CA LEU A 690 -12.29 20.61 -7.19
C LEU A 690 -12.60 21.70 -8.22
N TYR A 691 -11.55 22.22 -8.85
CA TYR A 691 -11.60 23.26 -9.88
C TYR A 691 -10.95 22.67 -11.13
N ILE A 692 -11.69 22.54 -12.22
CA ILE A 692 -11.30 21.77 -13.40
C ILE A 692 -11.44 22.65 -14.65
N ASN A 693 -10.39 22.77 -15.46
CA ASN A 693 -10.42 23.53 -16.71
C ASN A 693 -11.43 22.92 -17.69
N ALA A 694 -12.37 23.70 -18.21
CA ALA A 694 -13.40 23.19 -19.10
C ALA A 694 -12.87 22.77 -20.49
N GLU A 695 -11.79 23.41 -20.95
CA GLU A 695 -11.23 23.17 -22.29
C GLU A 695 -10.59 21.78 -22.47
N ASP A 696 -9.89 21.31 -21.43
CA ASP A 696 -9.08 20.08 -21.48
C ASP A 696 -9.29 19.12 -20.30
N TYR A 697 -10.14 19.48 -19.33
CA TYR A 697 -10.45 18.69 -18.13
C TYR A 697 -9.24 18.49 -17.19
N ALA A 698 -8.24 19.37 -17.22
CA ALA A 698 -7.18 19.38 -16.20
C ALA A 698 -7.71 19.86 -14.84
N LEU A 699 -7.36 19.17 -13.76
CA LEU A 699 -7.54 19.65 -12.39
C LEU A 699 -6.61 20.84 -12.16
N LEU A 700 -7.17 22.02 -11.91
CA LEU A 700 -6.44 23.27 -11.63
C LEU A 700 -6.23 23.48 -10.13
N LYS A 701 -7.17 23.00 -9.30
CA LYS A 701 -7.08 23.09 -7.83
C LYS A 701 -7.93 22.02 -7.16
N ALA A 702 -7.45 21.47 -6.06
CA ALA A 702 -8.22 20.65 -5.13
C ALA A 702 -8.11 21.24 -3.72
N GLU A 703 -9.25 21.54 -3.11
CA GLU A 703 -9.41 21.87 -1.70
C GLU A 703 -9.96 20.63 -0.99
N CYS A 704 -9.25 20.12 0.01
CA CYS A 704 -9.60 18.94 0.80
C CYS A 704 -9.73 19.33 2.28
N TYR A 705 -10.87 19.01 2.88
CA TYR A 705 -11.18 19.22 4.29
C TYR A 705 -11.39 17.87 4.96
N VAL A 706 -10.52 17.55 5.90
CA VAL A 706 -10.47 16.27 6.60
C VAL A 706 -10.79 16.48 8.07
N THR A 707 -11.70 15.68 8.64
CA THR A 707 -11.80 15.51 10.09
C THR A 707 -11.32 14.11 10.48
N HIS A 708 -10.74 13.98 11.67
CA HIS A 708 -10.13 12.73 12.14
C HIS A 708 -10.87 12.10 13.33
N GLU A 709 -10.64 10.81 13.58
CA GLU A 709 -11.17 10.10 14.74
C GLU A 709 -10.34 10.38 15.99
N GLY A 710 -10.65 11.48 16.66
CA GLY A 710 -9.84 12.01 17.77
C GLY A 710 -9.71 11.06 18.97
N GLU A 711 -10.68 10.18 19.20
CA GLU A 711 -10.58 9.16 20.25
C GLU A 711 -9.57 8.07 19.90
N GLU A 712 -9.50 7.60 18.65
CA GLU A 712 -8.53 6.59 18.23
C GLU A 712 -7.10 7.16 18.22
N ILE A 713 -6.92 8.40 17.72
CA ILE A 713 -5.61 9.08 17.79
C ILE A 713 -5.16 9.26 19.24
N GLN A 714 -6.08 9.61 20.17
CA GLN A 714 -5.73 9.75 21.58
C GLN A 714 -5.36 8.39 22.20
N LYS A 715 -6.09 7.31 21.90
CA LYS A 715 -5.74 5.94 22.32
C LYS A 715 -4.36 5.54 21.80
N TYR A 716 -4.02 5.86 20.55
CA TYR A 716 -2.69 5.60 19.98
C TYR A 716 -1.57 6.41 20.66
N TYR A 717 -1.79 7.70 20.94
CA TYR A 717 -0.83 8.53 21.66
C TYR A 717 -0.62 8.06 23.11
N ASP A 718 -1.67 7.53 23.76
CA ASP A 718 -1.60 7.01 25.11
C ASP A 718 -1.09 5.55 25.16
N SER A 719 -1.15 4.77 24.08
CA SER A 719 -0.61 3.40 24.03
C SER A 719 0.89 3.35 23.72
N ASP A 720 1.39 4.15 22.77
CA ASP A 720 2.82 4.16 22.42
C ASP A 720 3.70 4.65 23.58
N LYS A 721 4.69 3.83 23.95
CA LYS A 721 5.62 4.02 25.09
C LYS A 721 6.53 5.25 24.97
N ARG A 722 6.69 5.81 23.77
CA ARG A 722 7.42 7.03 23.43
C ARG A 722 6.46 8.23 23.47
N LEU A 723 5.31 8.13 22.79
CA LEU A 723 4.34 9.23 22.66
C LEU A 723 3.66 9.57 23.99
N ARG A 724 3.31 8.57 24.81
CA ARG A 724 2.71 8.78 26.15
C ARG A 724 3.56 9.69 27.05
N LYS A 725 4.89 9.72 26.86
CA LYS A 725 5.79 10.61 27.63
C LYS A 725 5.61 12.10 27.28
N LEU A 726 5.16 12.40 26.06
CA LEU A 726 4.95 13.75 25.55
C LEU A 726 3.64 14.38 26.05
N LYS A 727 2.72 13.57 26.62
CA LYS A 727 1.41 13.99 27.14
C LYS A 727 0.58 14.78 26.12
N LEU A 728 0.59 14.29 24.88
CA LEU A 728 -0.16 14.87 23.77
C LEU A 728 -1.66 14.80 24.08
N LYS A 729 -2.38 15.85 23.69
CA LYS A 729 -3.84 15.89 23.74
C LYS A 729 -4.37 16.18 22.35
N VAL A 730 -5.17 15.28 21.81
CA VAL A 730 -5.88 15.50 20.56
C VAL A 730 -6.97 16.56 20.81
N PRO A 731 -7.16 17.54 19.90
CA PRO A 731 -8.27 18.50 19.99
C PRO A 731 -9.64 17.80 19.94
N SER A 732 -10.68 18.41 20.50
CA SER A 732 -12.05 17.88 20.47
C SER A 732 -12.66 17.82 19.06
N MET A 733 -12.07 18.53 18.10
CA MET A 733 -12.37 18.44 16.68
C MET A 733 -11.04 18.45 15.92
N PRO A 734 -10.39 17.28 15.73
CA PRO A 734 -9.14 17.21 15.01
C PRO A 734 -9.40 17.29 13.50
N PHE A 735 -8.63 18.13 12.80
CA PHE A 735 -8.78 18.36 11.37
C PHE A 735 -7.43 18.48 10.66
N THR A 736 -7.47 18.25 9.35
CA THR A 736 -6.44 18.68 8.39
C THR A 736 -7.15 19.30 7.19
N GLN A 737 -6.71 20.47 6.75
CA GLN A 737 -7.11 21.07 5.47
C GLN A 737 -5.90 21.02 4.55
N GLN A 738 -6.09 20.66 3.27
CA GLN A 738 -5.06 20.77 2.24
C GLN A 738 -5.64 21.48 1.01
N VAL A 739 -4.89 22.39 0.43
CA VAL A 739 -5.19 23.06 -0.84
C VAL A 739 -4.03 22.81 -1.79
N THR A 740 -4.30 22.19 -2.93
CA THR A 740 -3.34 21.83 -3.97
C THR A 740 -3.70 22.61 -5.24
N THR A 741 -2.75 23.29 -5.87
CA THR A 741 -2.95 23.95 -7.17
C THR A 741 -2.03 23.36 -8.23
N TYR A 742 -2.49 23.41 -9.48
CA TYR A 742 -1.77 22.95 -10.66
C TYR A 742 -1.69 24.06 -11.70
N LYS A 743 -0.66 24.01 -12.54
CA LYS A 743 -0.36 25.00 -13.56
C LYS A 743 0.23 24.35 -14.80
N LYS A 744 -0.20 24.84 -15.96
CA LYS A 744 0.31 24.40 -17.26
C LYS A 744 1.71 24.95 -17.51
N SER A 745 2.64 24.09 -17.88
CA SER A 745 3.99 24.45 -18.33
C SER A 745 3.97 24.98 -19.77
N SER A 746 5.12 25.48 -20.22
CA SER A 746 5.37 25.82 -21.63
C SER A 746 5.29 24.62 -22.58
N GLU A 747 5.40 23.40 -22.06
CA GLU A 747 5.36 22.15 -22.83
C GLU A 747 3.95 21.55 -22.92
N GLY A 748 2.96 22.19 -22.29
CA GLY A 748 1.54 21.81 -22.37
C GLY A 748 1.06 20.87 -21.26
N TYR A 749 1.96 20.28 -20.46
CA TYR A 749 1.57 19.50 -19.28
C TYR A 749 1.27 20.39 -18.08
N TYR A 750 0.29 19.97 -17.28
CA TYR A 750 0.02 20.46 -15.94
C TYR A 750 0.93 19.76 -14.93
N TYR A 751 1.37 20.54 -13.96
CA TYR A 751 2.18 20.14 -12.83
C TYR A 751 1.67 20.86 -11.58
N MET A 752 2.01 20.36 -10.40
CA MET A 752 1.81 21.07 -9.13
C MET A 752 2.48 22.46 -9.17
N ASP A 753 1.79 23.51 -8.70
CA ASP A 753 2.36 24.86 -8.49
C ASP A 753 2.54 25.15 -7.00
N GLU A 754 1.56 24.79 -6.17
CA GLU A 754 1.53 25.12 -4.74
C GLU A 754 0.68 24.10 -3.95
N ILE A 755 1.17 23.67 -2.78
CA ILE A 755 0.36 23.04 -1.73
C ILE A 755 0.42 23.89 -0.47
N ILE A 756 -0.75 24.12 0.14
CA ILE A 756 -0.90 24.74 1.46
C ILE A 756 -1.70 23.75 2.33
N SER A 757 -1.16 23.38 3.48
CA SER A 757 -1.81 22.46 4.41
C SER A 757 -1.82 23.05 5.83
N GLU A 758 -2.92 22.85 6.55
CA GLU A 758 -3.13 23.28 7.93
C GLU A 758 -3.69 22.12 8.75
N SER A 759 -3.22 21.93 9.98
CA SER A 759 -3.69 20.86 10.86
C SER A 759 -3.65 21.30 12.32
N ASN A 760 -4.47 20.69 13.16
CA ASN A 760 -4.39 20.84 14.62
C ASN A 760 -3.92 19.56 15.34
N LEU A 761 -3.50 18.52 14.59
CA LEU A 761 -3.03 17.26 15.16
C LEU A 761 -1.64 17.42 15.83
N PRO A 762 -1.45 17.00 17.10
CA PRO A 762 -0.22 17.26 17.88
C PRO A 762 1.12 16.76 17.31
N LEU A 763 1.12 15.83 16.35
CA LEU A 763 2.32 15.31 15.67
C LEU A 763 2.42 15.72 14.19
N LYS A 764 1.42 16.41 13.64
CA LYS A 764 1.49 16.97 12.28
C LYS A 764 2.07 18.39 12.33
N PRO A 765 2.65 18.89 11.22
CA PRO A 765 2.83 20.31 11.03
C PRO A 765 1.49 21.03 11.19
N SER A 766 1.44 22.14 11.91
CA SER A 766 0.21 22.93 12.00
C SER A 766 -0.02 23.80 10.77
N PHE A 767 1.04 24.03 9.99
CA PHE A 767 1.04 24.70 8.70
C PHE A 767 2.19 24.12 7.85
N ASP A 768 1.98 23.88 6.55
CA ASP A 768 3.01 23.49 5.58
C ASP A 768 2.64 24.10 4.22
N HIS A 769 3.40 25.09 3.76
CA HIS A 769 3.23 25.73 2.45
C HIS A 769 4.44 25.44 1.58
N LEU A 770 4.21 24.83 0.43
CA LEU A 770 5.20 24.26 -0.47
C LEU A 770 4.91 24.74 -1.88
N LYS A 771 5.87 25.41 -2.52
CA LYS A 771 5.71 26.00 -3.85
C LYS A 771 6.77 25.48 -4.80
N VAL A 772 6.36 25.09 -6.01
CA VAL A 772 7.29 24.71 -7.07
C VAL A 772 7.99 25.95 -7.62
N SER A 773 9.31 25.96 -7.56
CA SER A 773 10.19 27.05 -8.04
C SER A 773 10.82 26.75 -9.40
N GLU A 774 11.04 25.47 -9.71
CA GLU A 774 11.62 24.96 -10.96
C GLU A 774 11.09 23.54 -11.19
N ILE A 775 10.87 23.18 -12.46
CA ILE A 775 10.52 21.82 -12.90
C ILE A 775 11.63 21.36 -13.84
N LYS A 776 12.13 20.15 -13.67
CA LYS A 776 13.15 19.51 -14.53
C LYS A 776 12.55 18.25 -15.12
N ILE A 777 12.76 17.99 -16.40
CA ILE A 777 12.18 16.83 -17.11
C ILE A 777 13.31 15.95 -17.62
N GLY A 778 13.14 14.64 -17.53
CA GLY A 778 14.14 13.64 -17.87
C GLY A 778 14.53 12.77 -16.68
N GLU A 779 15.10 11.61 -17.00
CA GLU A 779 15.51 10.60 -16.03
C GLU A 779 16.75 11.02 -15.23
N ARG A 780 16.80 10.60 -13.96
CA ARG A 780 17.93 10.75 -13.03
C ARG A 780 18.20 9.39 -12.38
N ASN A 781 19.44 8.91 -12.45
CA ASN A 781 19.88 7.73 -11.71
C ASN A 781 20.13 8.13 -10.24
N ARG A 782 19.52 7.39 -9.31
CA ARG A 782 19.54 7.65 -7.87
C ARG A 782 20.90 7.41 -7.21
N GLU A 783 21.69 6.45 -7.69
CA GLU A 783 23.02 6.11 -7.15
C GLU A 783 24.00 7.28 -7.35
N ASN A 784 23.93 7.94 -8.51
CA ASN A 784 24.68 9.14 -8.83
C ASN A 784 24.29 10.38 -7.99
N GLU A 785 23.17 10.33 -7.26
CA GLU A 785 22.58 11.44 -6.49
C GLU A 785 22.57 11.18 -4.97
N ILE A 786 22.96 9.97 -4.52
CA ILE A 786 23.06 9.58 -3.09
C ILE A 786 24.47 9.78 -2.52
N ASN A 787 25.51 9.74 -3.36
CA ASN A 787 26.91 9.92 -3.00
C ASN A 787 27.24 11.40 -2.65
#